data_AF-A0A1E8FFB7-F1
#
_entry.id   AF-A0A1E8FFB7-F1
#
_cell.length_a   1.000
_cell.length_b   1.000
_cell.length_c   1.000
_cell.angle_alpha   90.00
_cell.angle_beta   90.00
_cell.angle_gamma   90.00
#
_symmetry.space_group_name_H-M   'P 1'
#
loop_
_entity.id
_entity.type
_entity.pdbx_description
1 polymer ?
#
loop_
_entity_poly.entity_id
_entity_poly.type
_entity_poly.pdbx_seq_one_letter_code
_entity_poly.pdbx_strand_id
1 'polypeptide(L)'
;MNQITHSGIPEAPYTDRLRFIVLTPQSSDRLIGTLPATMLEVAEAASDYSGACHIICFDDELDKAFNYIGNHTVSDQDCYVTAVKTAAGNASQQHIENRFYQAGFHLDAREWLKREYAPLTDNRAFVTTTFRRIKQTGHPLCTLNNLLAERDLHMDMLREFSSRSDAHVFRYAFAQQFIRPGDRLLDCACGLGYGSYLMSLNEQVKQVTAVDICAESVSYANQVYGHEKLGYQTLDIDEYAQTSFAPFDLITSFETIEHVVDYHSFFKLCLKSLKPDGRVIASVPYMWVDETGKDPNPYHFHEFDWRKFADLFAQYGFILEGRYHQTAPGGFKLPQSPRRFEKASLDAPETETEWLVVIATPDLTHPLWQTQQQQPYTNPQYPQSNLPAYVDFARGYQNPWLHRQLVQVGQRIEDAGVRQQYVQKLLNQSNGDTSMLLTLQGYGLANEMSEWQSWFAASEQALAGQGEVTTPFSLRWFVSLAYLTAVKHLEAGNSDKAIQYFGLVLKSDCNLFCPVLNIKAIEAEYQLAKLALCNDSRQQALDHLQAAKQRIFTSTQVFQHCVENQQDEIAEFLWNEMADLYDAGALVNKLMIALRSEKPAGKLLRQCGEWEHNKRFGLFNLVEKYRKSGDLTFQADMQLIAQSYVNKLVSKLSQLEAPGTVYIWGTGVVATQVYSALSKKGVSVAAFIDSQARTGQTLSNIPVYTIADTPIAQRDTVILTSVGSSGVLAKPLEEQGIQCVYLA
;
A
#
# COMPACT_ATOMS: atom_id res chain seq x y z
N MET A 1 -5.04 1.03 0.59
CA MET A 1 -5.08 0.83 2.05
C MET A 1 -4.70 2.13 2.74
N ASN A 2 -5.71 2.94 3.06
CA ASN A 2 -5.72 4.01 4.07
C ASN A 2 -7.04 4.77 3.90
N GLN A 3 -8.13 4.15 4.33
CA GLN A 3 -9.18 4.92 4.98
C GLN A 3 -8.85 4.89 6.46
N ILE A 4 -7.98 5.82 6.88
CA ILE A 4 -7.94 6.23 8.28
C ILE A 4 -9.23 7.03 8.45
N THR A 5 -10.31 6.34 8.82
CA THR A 5 -11.51 7.01 9.28
C THR A 5 -11.11 7.78 10.53
N HIS A 6 -11.17 9.11 10.45
CA HIS A 6 -10.97 10.00 11.59
C HIS A 6 -12.00 9.79 12.72
N SER A 7 -12.96 8.88 12.54
CA SER A 7 -13.79 8.31 13.60
C SER A 7 -13.09 7.08 14.18
N GLY A 8 -12.67 7.11 15.46
CA GLY A 8 -12.01 5.99 16.15
C GLY A 8 -12.83 4.70 16.32
N ILE A 9 -13.83 4.45 15.47
CA ILE A 9 -14.67 3.25 15.44
C ILE A 9 -14.32 2.46 14.16
N PRO A 10 -14.13 1.13 14.24
CA PRO A 10 -13.76 0.32 13.08
C PRO A 10 -14.89 0.26 12.04
N GLU A 11 -14.52 0.18 10.77
CA GLU A 11 -15.40 -0.36 9.74
C GLU A 11 -15.71 -1.82 10.08
N ALA A 12 -16.99 -2.12 10.24
CA ALA A 12 -17.42 -3.49 10.41
C ALA A 12 -17.44 -4.16 9.01
N PRO A 13 -16.96 -5.40 8.85
CA PRO A 13 -16.27 -5.76 7.61
C PRO A 13 -16.97 -6.83 6.76
N TYR A 14 -18.13 -7.35 7.15
CA TYR A 14 -18.67 -8.58 6.54
C TYR A 14 -20.18 -8.63 6.32
N THR A 15 -20.91 -7.51 6.38
CA THR A 15 -22.33 -7.59 6.04
C THR A 15 -22.86 -6.32 5.36
N ASP A 16 -23.73 -6.50 4.38
CA ASP A 16 -24.51 -5.43 3.75
C ASP A 16 -25.60 -4.85 4.70
N ARG A 17 -25.64 -5.34 5.94
CA ARG A 17 -26.61 -4.99 6.99
C ARG A 17 -25.94 -4.98 8.36
N LEU A 18 -24.90 -4.16 8.50
CA LEU A 18 -24.24 -3.94 9.79
C LEU A 18 -25.11 -3.04 10.65
N ARG A 19 -25.49 -3.55 11.82
CA ARG A 19 -26.22 -2.80 12.84
C ARG A 19 -25.27 -2.54 13.98
N PHE A 20 -25.03 -1.27 14.26
CA PHE A 20 -24.30 -0.87 15.46
C PHE A 20 -25.27 -0.83 16.61
N ILE A 21 -25.10 -1.74 17.55
CA ILE A 21 -25.95 -1.77 18.73
C ILE A 21 -25.28 -0.98 19.85
N VAL A 22 -25.98 0.04 20.34
CA VAL A 22 -25.62 0.76 21.57
C VAL A 22 -26.50 0.26 22.70
N LEU A 23 -25.88 -0.11 23.82
CA LEU A 23 -26.58 -0.84 24.88
C LEU A 23 -27.49 0.03 25.76
N THR A 24 -27.32 1.36 25.75
CA THR A 24 -28.22 2.27 26.46
C THR A 24 -28.45 3.57 25.70
N PRO A 25 -29.63 4.21 25.85
CA PRO A 25 -29.90 5.53 25.26
C PRO A 25 -28.90 6.61 25.70
N GLN A 26 -28.44 6.53 26.97
CA GLN A 26 -27.46 7.46 27.51
C GLN A 26 -26.08 7.30 26.85
N SER A 27 -25.75 6.09 26.41
CA SER A 27 -24.53 5.79 25.65
C SER A 27 -24.67 6.18 24.18
N SER A 28 -25.87 6.15 23.60
CA SER A 28 -26.06 6.63 22.22
C SER A 28 -25.82 8.13 22.14
N ASP A 29 -26.25 8.91 23.12
CA ASP A 29 -25.98 10.36 23.19
C ASP A 29 -24.47 10.68 23.19
N ARG A 30 -23.65 9.79 23.74
CA ARG A 30 -22.18 9.94 23.76
C ARG A 30 -21.52 9.55 22.43
N LEU A 31 -22.21 8.81 21.57
CA LEU A 31 -21.72 8.34 20.26
C LEU A 31 -22.30 9.16 19.09
N ILE A 32 -23.43 9.83 19.31
CA ILE A 32 -24.06 10.78 18.37
C ILE A 32 -23.03 11.89 18.05
N GLY A 33 -22.59 11.95 16.80
CA GLY A 33 -21.50 12.81 16.32
C GLY A 33 -20.27 12.05 15.80
N THR A 34 -20.13 10.76 16.13
CA THR A 34 -19.06 9.87 15.62
C THR A 34 -19.54 8.89 14.56
N LEU A 35 -20.80 8.44 14.66
CA LEU A 35 -21.49 7.62 13.65
C LEU A 35 -22.81 8.31 13.25
N PRO A 36 -23.30 8.13 12.00
CA PRO A 36 -24.62 8.58 11.61
C PRO A 36 -25.68 7.95 12.51
N ALA A 37 -26.64 8.75 13.02
CA ALA A 37 -27.73 8.24 13.86
C ALA A 37 -28.54 7.11 13.17
N THR A 38 -28.56 7.10 11.84
CA THR A 38 -29.19 6.06 11.02
C THR A 38 -28.50 4.69 11.09
N MET A 39 -27.26 4.62 11.58
CA MET A 39 -26.50 3.38 11.75
C MET A 39 -26.53 2.83 13.18
N LEU A 40 -27.01 3.63 14.14
CA LEU A 40 -27.08 3.27 15.55
C LEU A 40 -28.48 2.73 15.88
N GLU A 41 -28.56 1.48 16.31
CA GLU A 41 -29.74 0.93 16.97
C GLU A 41 -29.48 0.91 18.49
N VAL A 42 -30.33 1.57 19.27
CA VAL A 42 -30.31 1.41 20.72
C VAL A 42 -31.04 0.12 21.05
N ALA A 43 -30.34 -0.83 21.67
CA ALA A 43 -30.97 -2.09 22.07
C ALA A 43 -31.96 -1.85 23.23
N GLU A 44 -33.26 -1.85 22.92
CA GLU A 44 -34.32 -2.02 23.93
C GLU A 44 -34.60 -3.52 24.12
N ALA A 45 -33.77 -4.19 24.94
CA ALA A 45 -33.97 -5.46 25.68
C ALA A 45 -34.90 -6.61 25.17
N ALA A 46 -35.38 -6.67 23.91
CA ALA A 46 -36.49 -7.56 23.56
C ALA A 46 -36.53 -8.11 22.11
N SER A 47 -35.46 -8.05 21.32
CA SER A 47 -35.42 -8.76 20.03
C SER A 47 -34.26 -9.74 19.96
N ASP A 48 -34.54 -11.01 19.72
CA ASP A 48 -33.54 -12.00 19.36
C ASP A 48 -32.93 -11.64 18.00
N TYR A 49 -31.60 -11.66 17.89
CA TYR A 49 -30.90 -11.34 16.65
C TYR A 49 -30.35 -12.60 16.00
N SER A 50 -30.77 -12.84 14.76
CA SER A 50 -30.39 -14.01 13.96
C SER A 50 -29.35 -13.69 12.87
N GLY A 51 -28.58 -12.60 13.01
CA GLY A 51 -27.54 -12.23 12.04
C GLY A 51 -26.26 -11.72 12.72
N ALA A 52 -25.18 -11.60 11.94
CA ALA A 52 -23.92 -11.03 12.41
C ALA A 52 -24.13 -9.58 12.90
N CYS A 53 -23.50 -9.23 14.02
CA CYS A 53 -23.70 -7.93 14.67
C CYS A 53 -22.37 -7.31 15.12
N HIS A 54 -22.37 -5.98 15.23
CA HIS A 54 -21.27 -5.22 15.80
C HIS A 54 -21.81 -4.35 16.93
N ILE A 55 -21.38 -4.63 18.16
CA ILE A 55 -21.81 -3.91 19.34
C ILE A 55 -20.75 -2.86 19.71
N ILE A 56 -21.20 -1.65 20.03
CA ILE A 56 -20.32 -0.62 20.60
C ILE A 56 -20.72 -0.41 22.05
N CYS A 57 -19.76 -0.53 22.95
CA CYS A 57 -19.98 -0.32 24.37
C CYS A 57 -18.84 0.48 24.98
N PHE A 58 -19.16 1.20 26.06
CA PHE A 58 -18.16 1.87 26.87
C PHE A 58 -17.50 0.88 27.84
N ASP A 59 -16.28 1.18 28.27
CA ASP A 59 -15.50 0.34 29.19
C ASP A 59 -16.18 0.12 30.56
N ASP A 60 -17.04 1.04 30.99
CA ASP A 60 -17.87 0.92 32.20
C ASP A 60 -19.19 0.13 31.98
N GLU A 61 -19.49 -0.29 30.74
CA GLU A 61 -20.70 -1.04 30.38
C GLU A 61 -20.43 -2.48 29.90
N LEU A 62 -19.21 -2.99 30.03
CA LEU A 62 -18.82 -4.31 29.53
C LEU A 62 -19.71 -5.45 30.04
N ASP A 63 -20.09 -5.45 31.31
CA ASP A 63 -20.95 -6.51 31.86
C ASP A 63 -22.35 -6.51 31.25
N LYS A 64 -22.88 -5.32 30.94
CA LYS A 64 -24.15 -5.21 30.19
C LYS A 64 -23.97 -5.77 28.78
N ALA A 65 -22.84 -5.49 28.13
CA ALA A 65 -22.52 -5.99 26.80
C ALA A 65 -22.47 -7.52 26.78
N PHE A 66 -21.72 -8.11 27.71
CA PHE A 66 -21.59 -9.57 27.80
C PHE A 66 -22.92 -10.26 28.09
N ASN A 67 -23.71 -9.72 29.03
CA ASN A 67 -25.04 -10.25 29.33
C ASN A 67 -25.99 -10.15 28.13
N TYR A 68 -25.96 -9.02 27.41
CA TYR A 68 -26.76 -8.83 26.21
C TYR A 68 -26.41 -9.85 25.13
N ILE A 69 -25.11 -10.00 24.83
CA ILE A 69 -24.59 -10.94 23.84
C ILE A 69 -24.97 -12.37 24.21
N GLY A 70 -24.79 -12.76 25.48
CA GLY A 70 -25.13 -14.09 25.99
C GLY A 70 -26.61 -14.44 25.83
N ASN A 71 -27.50 -13.46 25.95
CA ASN A 71 -28.95 -13.68 25.89
C ASN A 71 -29.55 -13.56 24.49
N HIS A 72 -28.97 -12.76 23.58
CA HIS A 72 -29.63 -12.34 22.34
C HIS A 72 -28.87 -12.67 21.05
N THR A 73 -27.65 -13.23 21.13
CA THR A 73 -26.86 -13.59 19.96
C THR A 73 -26.60 -15.09 19.88
N VAL A 74 -26.77 -15.65 18.68
CA VAL A 74 -26.48 -17.06 18.41
C VAL A 74 -24.96 -17.29 18.43
N SER A 75 -24.52 -18.35 19.11
CA SER A 75 -23.10 -18.62 19.37
C SER A 75 -22.24 -18.85 18.13
N ASP A 76 -22.87 -19.24 17.02
CA ASP A 76 -22.18 -19.64 15.78
C ASP A 76 -22.14 -18.51 14.74
N GLN A 77 -22.68 -17.34 15.08
CA GLN A 77 -22.68 -16.15 14.23
C GLN A 77 -21.55 -15.20 14.61
N ASP A 78 -21.04 -14.47 13.62
CA ASP A 78 -20.02 -13.46 13.86
C ASP A 78 -20.58 -12.31 14.71
N CYS A 79 -19.99 -12.12 15.88
CA CYS A 79 -20.31 -11.03 16.79
C CYS A 79 -19.02 -10.26 17.09
N TYR A 80 -19.02 -8.97 16.77
CA TYR A 80 -17.92 -8.06 17.06
C TYR A 80 -18.32 -7.11 18.18
N VAL A 81 -17.36 -6.72 19.01
CA VAL A 81 -17.54 -5.70 20.03
C VAL A 81 -16.40 -4.71 19.96
N THR A 82 -16.72 -3.43 19.74
CA THR A 82 -15.76 -2.34 19.96
C THR A 82 -16.01 -1.76 21.33
N ALA A 83 -15.03 -1.93 22.22
CA ALA A 83 -15.00 -1.23 23.48
C ALA A 83 -14.46 0.19 23.23
N VAL A 84 -15.03 1.17 23.94
CA VAL A 84 -14.64 2.59 23.90
C VAL A 84 -14.34 3.08 25.30
N LYS A 85 -13.20 3.76 25.48
CA LYS A 85 -12.82 4.33 26.77
C LYS A 85 -13.73 5.50 27.15
N THR A 86 -14.24 5.51 28.38
CA THR A 86 -14.93 6.67 28.96
C THR A 86 -13.97 7.76 29.42
N ALA A 87 -14.45 9.02 29.46
CA ALA A 87 -13.67 10.15 29.97
C ALA A 87 -13.26 10.01 31.45
N ALA A 88 -14.04 9.26 32.23
CA ALA A 88 -13.76 8.95 33.64
C ALA A 88 -13.01 7.60 33.83
N GLY A 89 -12.83 6.82 32.76
CA GLY A 89 -12.27 5.48 32.80
C GLY A 89 -10.76 5.48 33.00
N ASN A 90 -10.29 4.69 33.96
CA ASN A 90 -8.86 4.42 34.18
C ASN A 90 -8.42 3.04 33.66
N ALA A 91 -9.27 2.36 32.87
CA ALA A 91 -8.94 1.03 32.36
C ALA A 91 -7.70 1.07 31.45
N SER A 92 -6.77 0.14 31.71
CA SER A 92 -5.63 -0.13 30.83
C SER A 92 -6.06 -1.05 29.69
N GLN A 93 -5.27 -1.10 28.62
CA GLN A 93 -5.50 -2.06 27.55
C GLN A 93 -5.52 -3.51 28.06
N GLN A 94 -4.57 -3.86 28.93
CA GLN A 94 -4.49 -5.18 29.54
C GLN A 94 -5.79 -5.56 30.28
N HIS A 95 -6.38 -4.61 31.01
CA HIS A 95 -7.63 -4.85 31.71
C HIS A 95 -8.76 -5.19 30.74
N ILE A 96 -8.90 -4.40 29.66
CA ILE A 96 -9.96 -4.60 28.67
C ILE A 96 -9.77 -5.91 27.92
N GLU A 97 -8.59 -6.18 27.37
CA GLU A 97 -8.31 -7.41 26.63
C GLU A 97 -8.59 -8.66 27.50
N ASN A 98 -8.12 -8.68 28.75
CA ASN A 98 -8.38 -9.81 29.66
C ASN A 98 -9.87 -10.02 29.97
N ARG A 99 -10.66 -8.95 30.13
CA ARG A 99 -12.11 -9.05 30.34
C ARG A 99 -12.80 -9.71 29.14
N PHE A 100 -12.41 -9.33 27.93
CA PHE A 100 -12.95 -9.93 26.71
C PHE A 100 -12.51 -11.39 26.53
N TYR A 101 -11.26 -11.73 26.83
CA TYR A 101 -10.77 -13.12 26.75
C TYR A 101 -11.53 -14.04 27.71
N GLN A 102 -11.79 -13.58 28.93
CA GLN A 102 -12.61 -14.29 29.91
C GLN A 102 -14.07 -14.46 29.45
N ALA A 103 -14.59 -13.50 28.69
CA ALA A 103 -15.94 -13.55 28.13
C ALA A 103 -16.05 -14.37 26.82
N GLY A 104 -14.99 -15.06 26.39
CA GLY A 104 -15.00 -15.90 25.19
C GLY A 104 -14.82 -15.12 23.88
N PHE A 105 -14.04 -14.04 23.92
CA PHE A 105 -13.64 -13.27 22.75
C PHE A 105 -12.13 -13.41 22.49
N HIS A 106 -11.72 -13.06 21.28
CA HIS A 106 -10.34 -12.79 20.93
C HIS A 106 -10.21 -11.35 20.40
N LEU A 107 -9.01 -10.79 20.44
CA LEU A 107 -8.71 -9.50 19.82
C LEU A 107 -8.97 -9.62 18.31
N ASP A 108 -9.67 -8.66 17.72
CA ASP A 108 -9.85 -8.65 16.28
C ASP A 108 -8.47 -8.49 15.60
N ALA A 109 -8.14 -9.41 14.69
CA ALA A 109 -6.80 -9.49 14.13
C ALA A 109 -6.39 -8.20 13.40
N ARG A 110 -7.34 -7.43 12.85
CA ARG A 110 -7.06 -6.17 12.12
C ARG A 110 -6.66 -5.03 13.02
N GLU A 111 -6.82 -5.15 14.34
CA GLU A 111 -6.24 -4.17 15.26
C GLU A 111 -4.72 -4.08 15.07
N TRP A 112 -4.07 -5.16 14.62
CA TRP A 112 -2.64 -5.16 14.27
C TRP A 112 -2.29 -4.41 12.99
N LEU A 113 -3.26 -4.14 12.12
CA LEU A 113 -3.05 -3.28 10.94
C LEU A 113 -3.02 -1.79 11.31
N LYS A 114 -3.47 -1.44 12.53
CA LYS A 114 -3.55 -0.06 13.03
C LYS A 114 -2.46 0.27 14.07
N ARG A 115 -1.79 -0.75 14.61
CA ARG A 115 -0.83 -0.62 15.71
C ARG A 115 0.59 -0.55 15.16
N GLU A 116 1.35 0.44 15.60
CA GLU A 116 2.81 0.44 15.45
C GLU A 116 3.43 -0.44 16.52
N TYR A 117 4.33 -1.36 16.15
CA TYR A 117 4.86 -2.36 17.09
C TYR A 117 5.83 -1.77 18.14
N ALA A 118 6.79 -0.96 17.71
CA ALA A 118 7.86 -0.43 18.56
C ALA A 118 7.38 0.45 19.75
N PRO A 119 6.40 1.37 19.59
CA PRO A 119 5.96 2.21 20.70
C PRO A 119 5.05 1.51 21.72
N LEU A 120 4.63 0.26 21.47
CA LEU A 120 3.73 -0.45 22.39
C LEU A 120 4.42 -0.78 23.71
N THR A 121 3.71 -0.51 24.80
CA THR A 121 4.10 -0.88 26.16
C THR A 121 3.01 -1.73 26.81
N ASP A 122 3.35 -2.51 27.82
CA ASP A 122 2.38 -3.39 28.51
C ASP A 122 1.41 -2.59 29.39
N ASN A 123 1.81 -1.36 29.76
CA ASN A 123 0.95 -0.38 30.43
C ASN A 123 0.24 0.58 29.45
N ARG A 124 0.12 0.21 28.17
CA ARG A 124 -0.48 1.07 27.13
C ARG A 124 -1.89 1.51 27.50
N ALA A 125 -2.16 2.79 27.23
CA ALA A 125 -3.50 3.35 27.35
C ALA A 125 -4.40 2.81 26.24
N PHE A 126 -5.65 2.54 26.60
CA PHE A 126 -6.70 2.13 25.69
C PHE A 126 -7.49 3.37 25.24
N VAL A 127 -7.96 3.40 23.99
CA VAL A 127 -8.92 4.40 23.49
C VAL A 127 -10.11 3.66 22.90
N THR A 128 -9.88 2.85 21.88
CA THR A 128 -10.83 1.89 21.33
C THR A 128 -10.11 0.60 20.97
N THR A 129 -10.82 -0.53 21.01
CA THR A 129 -10.30 -1.84 20.61
C THR A 129 -11.46 -2.75 20.27
N THR A 130 -11.26 -3.54 19.23
CA THR A 130 -12.27 -4.43 18.67
C THR A 130 -11.95 -5.86 19.03
N PHE A 131 -13.00 -6.60 19.39
CA PHE A 131 -12.95 -7.99 19.76
C PHE A 131 -13.96 -8.77 18.91
N ARG A 132 -13.65 -10.02 18.62
CA ARG A 132 -14.56 -10.94 17.93
C ARG A 132 -14.88 -12.12 18.86
N ARG A 133 -16.16 -12.48 18.93
CA ARG A 133 -16.62 -13.62 19.72
C ARG A 133 -16.10 -14.91 19.09
N ILE A 134 -15.58 -15.80 19.93
CA ILE A 134 -15.14 -17.12 19.50
C ILE A 134 -16.36 -17.99 19.24
N LYS A 135 -16.39 -18.65 18.08
CA LYS A 135 -17.43 -19.63 17.72
C LYS A 135 -17.43 -20.77 18.75
N GLN A 136 -18.61 -21.08 19.30
CA GLN A 136 -18.73 -22.13 20.33
C GLN A 136 -18.89 -23.50 19.69
N THR A 137 -17.81 -24.00 19.10
CA THR A 137 -17.82 -25.24 18.31
C THR A 137 -17.71 -26.52 19.13
N GLY A 138 -17.52 -26.40 20.45
CA GLY A 138 -17.27 -27.53 21.36
C GLY A 138 -15.81 -28.00 21.40
N HIS A 139 -14.89 -27.36 20.66
CA HIS A 139 -13.46 -27.68 20.74
C HIS A 139 -12.91 -27.37 22.16
N PRO A 140 -12.06 -28.25 22.76
CA PRO A 140 -11.52 -28.03 24.10
C PRO A 140 -10.82 -26.67 24.28
N LEU A 141 -10.01 -26.28 23.29
CA LEU A 141 -9.26 -25.02 23.25
C LEU A 141 -10.12 -23.75 23.08
N CYS A 142 -11.43 -23.86 22.79
CA CYS A 142 -12.31 -22.70 22.76
C CYS A 142 -12.49 -22.08 24.16
N THR A 143 -12.31 -22.87 25.23
CA THR A 143 -12.34 -22.34 26.60
C THR A 143 -10.98 -21.75 26.99
N LEU A 144 -10.98 -20.58 27.64
CA LEU A 144 -9.73 -19.92 28.02
C LEU A 144 -8.92 -20.75 29.02
N ASN A 145 -9.57 -21.44 29.95
CA ASN A 145 -8.87 -22.26 30.95
C ASN A 145 -8.08 -23.40 30.31
N ASN A 146 -8.67 -24.11 29.34
CA ASN A 146 -7.96 -25.18 28.64
C ASN A 146 -6.86 -24.60 27.76
N LEU A 147 -7.10 -23.47 27.08
CA LEU A 147 -6.08 -22.80 26.29
C LEU A 147 -4.88 -22.38 27.14
N LEU A 148 -5.10 -21.83 28.34
CA LEU A 148 -4.04 -21.47 29.27
C LEU A 148 -3.32 -22.69 29.85
N ALA A 149 -4.00 -23.83 30.00
CA ALA A 149 -3.37 -25.08 30.45
C ALA A 149 -2.42 -25.67 29.40
N GLU A 150 -2.71 -25.47 28.11
CA GLU A 150 -1.90 -25.92 26.97
C GLU A 150 -0.94 -24.84 26.44
N ARG A 151 -0.84 -23.69 27.13
CA ARG A 151 -0.17 -22.46 26.65
C ARG A 151 1.24 -22.65 26.10
N ASP A 152 2.02 -23.55 26.69
CA ASP A 152 3.42 -23.75 26.30
C ASP A 152 3.57 -24.48 24.94
N LEU A 153 2.52 -25.17 24.47
CA LEU A 153 2.47 -25.87 23.19
C LEU A 153 1.48 -25.25 22.22
N HIS A 154 0.32 -24.81 22.72
CA HIS A 154 -0.81 -24.34 21.93
C HIS A 154 -1.37 -23.05 22.53
N MET A 155 -1.07 -21.92 21.88
CA MET A 155 -1.64 -20.62 22.26
C MET A 155 -2.21 -19.87 21.06
N ASP A 156 -3.40 -19.32 21.26
CA ASP A 156 -4.01 -18.38 20.31
C ASP A 156 -3.56 -16.98 20.72
N MET A 157 -2.61 -16.41 19.98
CA MET A 157 -1.97 -15.16 20.35
C MET A 157 -2.92 -13.96 20.32
N LEU A 158 -4.12 -14.09 19.73
CA LEU A 158 -5.18 -13.08 19.84
C LEU A 158 -5.95 -13.15 21.17
N ARG A 159 -5.66 -14.14 22.03
CA ARG A 159 -6.32 -14.38 23.32
C ARG A 159 -5.37 -14.27 24.51
N GLU A 160 -4.17 -13.71 24.31
CA GLU A 160 -3.21 -13.43 25.37
C GLU A 160 -2.67 -12.01 25.25
N PHE A 161 -2.81 -11.25 26.33
CA PHE A 161 -2.15 -9.96 26.43
C PHE A 161 -0.69 -10.20 26.84
N SER A 162 0.23 -10.18 25.88
CA SER A 162 1.66 -10.14 26.17
C SER A 162 2.45 -9.52 25.02
N SER A 163 3.62 -8.96 25.32
CA SER A 163 4.60 -8.52 24.33
C SER A 163 5.04 -9.62 23.35
N ARG A 164 5.06 -10.87 23.80
CA ARG A 164 5.44 -12.02 22.98
C ARG A 164 4.33 -12.35 21.99
N SER A 165 3.10 -12.49 22.46
CA SER A 165 1.91 -12.72 21.63
C SER A 165 1.75 -11.61 20.59
N ASP A 166 1.93 -10.36 21.02
CA ASP A 166 1.99 -9.18 20.15
C ASP A 166 3.05 -9.34 19.03
N ALA A 167 4.25 -9.82 19.36
CA ALA A 167 5.35 -10.01 18.41
C ALA A 167 5.00 -11.04 17.32
N HIS A 168 4.39 -12.17 17.70
CA HIS A 168 3.97 -13.21 16.77
C HIS A 168 2.91 -12.70 15.79
N VAL A 169 1.85 -12.05 16.29
CA VAL A 169 0.79 -11.53 15.41
C VAL A 169 1.30 -10.42 14.50
N PHE A 170 2.22 -9.58 15.00
CA PHE A 170 2.79 -8.49 14.20
C PHE A 170 3.55 -9.01 12.96
N ARG A 171 4.21 -10.17 12.99
CA ARG A 171 4.88 -10.73 11.79
C ARG A 171 3.91 -11.02 10.67
N TYR A 172 2.71 -11.51 11.00
CA TYR A 172 1.64 -11.71 10.01
C TYR A 172 1.09 -10.39 9.48
N ALA A 173 0.90 -9.39 10.35
CA ALA A 173 0.51 -8.03 9.92
C ALA A 173 1.57 -7.40 8.98
N PHE A 174 2.85 -7.60 9.29
CA PHE A 174 3.97 -7.19 8.45
C PHE A 174 3.98 -7.92 7.10
N ALA A 175 3.76 -9.24 7.09
CA ALA A 175 3.71 -10.04 5.87
C ALA A 175 2.63 -9.58 4.88
N GLN A 176 1.51 -9.03 5.38
CA GLN A 176 0.46 -8.48 4.51
C GLN A 176 0.92 -7.37 3.57
N GLN A 177 1.98 -6.64 3.93
CA GLN A 177 2.52 -5.57 3.10
C GLN A 177 3.15 -6.07 1.80
N PHE A 178 3.38 -7.39 1.68
CA PHE A 178 4.01 -8.04 0.52
C PHE A 178 3.04 -8.91 -0.27
N ILE A 179 1.80 -9.04 0.19
CA ILE A 179 0.71 -9.65 -0.57
C ILE A 179 0.38 -8.74 -1.75
N ARG A 180 0.25 -9.34 -2.93
CA ARG A 180 -0.06 -8.64 -4.19
C ARG A 180 -1.45 -9.08 -4.70
N PRO A 181 -2.08 -8.31 -5.60
CA PRO A 181 -3.40 -8.63 -6.13
C PRO A 181 -3.48 -10.04 -6.75
N GLY A 182 -4.43 -10.85 -6.27
CA GLY A 182 -4.70 -12.20 -6.74
C GLY A 182 -3.80 -13.29 -6.15
N ASP A 183 -2.93 -12.96 -5.19
CA ASP A 183 -1.96 -13.91 -4.63
C ASP A 183 -2.62 -15.10 -3.92
N ARG A 184 -2.03 -16.28 -4.13
CA ARG A 184 -2.31 -17.50 -3.36
C ARG A 184 -1.21 -17.70 -2.33
N LEU A 185 -1.59 -17.91 -1.08
CA LEU A 185 -0.67 -17.98 0.05
C LEU A 185 -0.60 -19.40 0.61
N LEU A 186 0.59 -19.79 1.07
CA LEU A 186 0.80 -20.94 1.94
C LEU A 186 1.41 -20.46 3.26
N ASP A 187 0.78 -20.78 4.38
CA ASP A 187 1.33 -20.52 5.71
C ASP A 187 1.77 -21.83 6.35
N CYS A 188 3.07 -21.96 6.61
CA CYS A 188 3.69 -23.15 7.18
C CYS A 188 3.89 -23.02 8.69
N ALA A 189 3.37 -24.00 9.43
CA ALA A 189 3.22 -24.01 10.89
C ALA A 189 2.30 -22.89 11.39
N CYS A 190 1.04 -22.94 10.94
CA CYS A 190 0.04 -21.94 11.28
C CYS A 190 -0.45 -22.01 12.74
N GLY A 191 -0.11 -23.06 13.49
CA GLY A 191 -0.58 -23.30 14.85
C GLY A 191 -2.11 -23.27 14.93
N LEU A 192 -2.62 -22.47 15.86
CA LEU A 192 -4.07 -22.26 16.06
C LEU A 192 -4.72 -21.33 15.01
N GLY A 193 -3.98 -20.87 14.00
CA GLY A 193 -4.52 -20.26 12.77
C GLY A 193 -4.76 -18.75 12.78
N TYR A 194 -4.55 -18.06 13.91
CA TYR A 194 -4.83 -16.62 14.04
C TYR A 194 -4.08 -15.75 13.00
N GLY A 195 -2.85 -16.13 12.64
CA GLY A 195 -2.02 -15.40 11.68
C GLY A 195 -2.45 -15.59 10.22
N SER A 196 -2.75 -16.83 9.83
CA SER A 196 -3.31 -17.13 8.52
C SER A 196 -4.68 -16.50 8.34
N TYR A 197 -5.50 -16.47 9.41
CA TYR A 197 -6.75 -15.72 9.45
C TYR A 197 -6.51 -14.24 9.16
N LEU A 198 -5.60 -13.58 9.87
CA LEU A 198 -5.26 -12.18 9.62
C LEU A 198 -4.92 -11.93 8.14
N MET A 199 -4.00 -12.70 7.57
CA MET A 199 -3.60 -12.55 6.16
C MET A 199 -4.76 -12.75 5.18
N SER A 200 -5.65 -13.70 5.46
CA SER A 200 -6.81 -13.98 4.61
C SER A 200 -7.86 -12.86 4.56
N LEU A 201 -7.82 -11.91 5.51
CA LEU A 201 -8.69 -10.73 5.51
C LEU A 201 -8.21 -9.65 4.53
N ASN A 202 -7.01 -9.79 3.96
CA ASN A 202 -6.52 -8.87 2.95
C ASN A 202 -7.27 -9.10 1.62
N GLU A 203 -7.89 -8.04 1.10
CA GLU A 203 -8.71 -8.08 -0.12
C GLU A 203 -7.94 -8.56 -1.35
N GLN A 204 -6.62 -8.33 -1.39
CA GLN A 204 -5.75 -8.76 -2.47
C GLN A 204 -5.55 -10.27 -2.51
N VAL A 205 -5.80 -10.97 -1.41
CA VAL A 205 -5.65 -12.43 -1.34
C VAL A 205 -6.77 -13.12 -2.10
N LYS A 206 -6.36 -14.05 -2.96
CA LYS A 206 -7.28 -15.00 -3.61
C LYS A 206 -7.61 -16.17 -2.70
N GLN A 207 -6.59 -16.77 -2.09
CA GLN A 207 -6.74 -17.94 -1.23
C GLN A 207 -5.53 -18.07 -0.30
N VAL A 208 -5.77 -18.54 0.93
CA VAL A 208 -4.76 -18.95 1.90
C VAL A 208 -4.95 -20.44 2.19
N THR A 209 -3.87 -21.20 2.03
CA THR A 209 -3.73 -22.56 2.54
C THR A 209 -2.83 -22.50 3.76
N ALA A 210 -3.28 -22.98 4.90
CA ALA A 210 -2.50 -22.98 6.14
C ALA A 210 -2.25 -24.43 6.59
N VAL A 211 -1.02 -24.71 7.01
CA VAL A 211 -0.61 -26.07 7.39
C VAL A 211 0.05 -26.12 8.75
N ASP A 212 -0.24 -27.17 9.51
CA ASP A 212 0.44 -27.48 10.76
C ASP A 212 0.51 -29.00 10.97
N ILE A 213 1.52 -29.49 11.71
CA ILE A 213 1.67 -30.92 12.02
C ILE A 213 0.65 -31.37 13.08
N CYS A 214 0.20 -30.46 13.95
CA CYS A 214 -0.75 -30.78 15.01
C CYS A 214 -2.19 -30.80 14.49
N ALA A 215 -2.75 -31.99 14.34
CA ALA A 215 -4.15 -32.19 13.91
C ALA A 215 -5.18 -31.50 14.84
N GLU A 216 -4.90 -31.43 16.14
CA GLU A 216 -5.76 -30.71 17.10
C GLU A 216 -5.73 -29.20 16.87
N SER A 217 -4.55 -28.63 16.59
CA SER A 217 -4.43 -27.21 16.25
C SER A 217 -5.15 -26.86 14.94
N VAL A 218 -5.01 -27.71 13.92
CA VAL A 218 -5.72 -27.58 12.63
C VAL A 218 -7.24 -27.70 12.82
N SER A 219 -7.70 -28.59 13.69
CA SER A 219 -9.12 -28.74 14.02
C SER A 219 -9.68 -27.47 14.67
N TYR A 220 -8.99 -26.91 15.67
CA TYR A 220 -9.35 -25.63 16.27
C TYR A 220 -9.38 -24.51 15.21
N ALA A 221 -8.33 -24.39 14.40
CA ALA A 221 -8.20 -23.33 13.41
C ALA A 221 -9.34 -23.36 12.37
N ASN A 222 -9.70 -24.54 11.86
CA ASN A 222 -10.84 -24.70 10.96
C ASN A 222 -12.16 -24.28 11.61
N GLN A 223 -12.36 -24.63 12.88
CA GLN A 223 -13.59 -24.36 13.61
C GLN A 223 -13.76 -22.88 14.00
N VAL A 224 -12.67 -22.23 14.43
CA VAL A 224 -12.69 -20.84 14.91
C VAL A 224 -12.48 -19.83 13.78
N TYR A 225 -11.52 -20.10 12.89
CA TYR A 225 -11.05 -19.14 11.89
C TYR A 225 -11.36 -19.50 10.43
N GLY A 226 -11.84 -20.71 10.14
CA GLY A 226 -12.18 -21.14 8.78
C GLY A 226 -13.20 -20.21 8.10
N HIS A 227 -12.95 -19.87 6.83
CA HIS A 227 -13.87 -19.10 5.97
C HIS A 227 -13.57 -19.31 4.48
N GLU A 228 -14.32 -18.65 3.58
CA GLU A 228 -14.31 -18.90 2.13
C GLU A 228 -12.91 -18.89 1.48
N LYS A 229 -12.03 -17.96 1.87
CA LYS A 229 -10.69 -17.84 1.26
C LYS A 229 -9.61 -18.62 2.01
N LEU A 230 -9.92 -19.30 3.11
CA LEU A 230 -8.94 -19.86 4.04
C LEU A 230 -9.27 -21.30 4.43
N GLY A 231 -8.34 -22.21 4.16
CA GLY A 231 -8.42 -23.60 4.60
C GLY A 231 -7.20 -24.01 5.41
N TYR A 232 -7.42 -24.79 6.48
CA TYR A 232 -6.36 -25.38 7.29
C TYR A 232 -6.29 -26.89 7.07
N GLN A 233 -5.09 -27.43 6.93
CA GLN A 233 -4.87 -28.86 6.73
C GLN A 233 -3.66 -29.35 7.54
N THR A 234 -3.71 -30.60 7.97
CA THR A 234 -2.58 -31.22 8.64
C THR A 234 -1.51 -31.60 7.63
N LEU A 235 -0.27 -31.18 7.89
CA LEU A 235 0.89 -31.54 7.07
C LEU A 235 2.16 -31.47 7.92
N ASP A 236 2.93 -32.55 7.89
CA ASP A 236 4.34 -32.51 8.28
C ASP A 236 5.16 -31.94 7.11
N ILE A 237 5.96 -30.90 7.38
CA ILE A 237 6.82 -30.28 6.37
C ILE A 237 7.85 -31.29 5.84
N ASP A 238 8.28 -32.26 6.63
CA ASP A 238 9.16 -33.35 6.15
C ASP A 238 8.48 -34.24 5.10
N GLU A 239 7.15 -34.24 5.05
CA GLU A 239 6.34 -34.95 4.05
C GLU A 239 6.02 -34.10 2.80
N TYR A 240 6.68 -32.95 2.60
CA TYR A 240 6.44 -32.04 1.47
C TYR A 240 6.42 -32.74 0.10
N ALA A 241 7.17 -33.84 -0.07
CA ALA A 241 7.23 -34.60 -1.32
C ALA A 241 5.86 -35.16 -1.74
N GLN A 242 4.97 -35.45 -0.79
CA GLN A 242 3.64 -36.02 -1.00
C GLN A 242 2.57 -34.98 -1.34
N THR A 243 2.87 -33.68 -1.18
CA THR A 243 1.90 -32.61 -1.44
C THR A 243 1.59 -32.46 -2.93
N SER A 244 0.39 -32.00 -3.26
CA SER A 244 -0.06 -31.75 -4.64
C SER A 244 -0.65 -30.35 -4.77
N PHE A 245 -0.03 -29.37 -4.11
CA PHE A 245 -0.49 -27.99 -4.14
C PHE A 245 -0.34 -27.37 -5.52
N ALA A 246 -1.30 -26.52 -5.88
CA ALA A 246 -1.07 -25.55 -6.92
C ALA A 246 -0.01 -24.54 -6.46
N PRO A 247 0.83 -23.98 -7.37
CA PRO A 247 1.87 -23.04 -6.98
C PRO A 247 1.34 -21.79 -6.26
N PHE A 248 2.05 -21.38 -5.23
CA PHE A 248 1.77 -20.21 -4.39
C PHE A 248 2.59 -18.99 -4.82
N ASP A 249 2.03 -17.81 -4.59
CA ASP A 249 2.66 -16.52 -4.83
C ASP A 249 3.44 -16.01 -3.61
N LEU A 250 3.07 -16.47 -2.41
CA LEU A 250 3.71 -16.14 -1.15
C LEU A 250 3.67 -17.35 -0.21
N ILE A 251 4.81 -17.69 0.38
CA ILE A 251 4.93 -18.66 1.47
C ILE A 251 5.37 -17.93 2.74
N THR A 252 4.67 -18.14 3.85
CA THR A 252 5.07 -17.66 5.18
C THR A 252 5.47 -18.83 6.08
N SER A 253 6.43 -18.63 6.97
CA SER A 253 6.79 -19.60 8.02
C SER A 253 7.49 -18.89 9.18
N PHE A 254 6.82 -18.82 10.33
CA PHE A 254 7.34 -18.06 11.47
C PHE A 254 7.63 -19.00 12.63
N GLU A 255 8.89 -19.03 13.08
CA GLU A 255 9.34 -19.86 14.21
C GLU A 255 9.01 -21.34 13.99
N THR A 256 9.67 -21.93 13.01
CA THR A 256 9.36 -23.25 12.49
C THR A 256 10.60 -23.99 12.07
N ILE A 257 11.51 -23.34 11.34
CA ILE A 257 12.66 -23.99 10.71
C ILE A 257 13.58 -24.63 11.76
N GLU A 258 13.69 -24.03 12.94
CA GLU A 258 14.37 -24.54 14.13
C GLU A 258 13.73 -25.81 14.72
N HIS A 259 12.43 -26.02 14.47
CA HIS A 259 11.64 -27.16 14.93
C HIS A 259 11.54 -28.30 13.89
N VAL A 260 12.01 -28.09 12.65
CA VAL A 260 12.01 -29.15 11.63
C VAL A 260 13.27 -30.00 11.78
N VAL A 261 13.13 -31.33 11.83
CA VAL A 261 14.26 -32.25 11.99
C VAL A 261 15.24 -32.11 10.82
N ASP A 262 14.74 -32.19 9.57
CA ASP A 262 15.47 -31.79 8.38
C ASP A 262 15.00 -30.39 7.91
N TYR A 263 15.60 -29.30 8.40
CA TYR A 263 15.23 -27.95 7.97
C TYR A 263 15.35 -27.72 6.45
N HIS A 264 16.07 -28.58 5.72
CA HIS A 264 16.10 -28.54 4.25
C HIS A 264 14.74 -28.87 3.63
N SER A 265 13.86 -29.63 4.31
CA SER A 265 12.51 -29.95 3.86
C SER A 265 11.66 -28.69 3.60
N PHE A 266 11.78 -27.66 4.43
CA PHE A 266 11.11 -26.37 4.20
C PHE A 266 11.53 -25.73 2.88
N PHE A 267 12.84 -25.69 2.59
CA PHE A 267 13.32 -25.11 1.34
C PHE A 267 12.96 -25.96 0.11
N LYS A 268 12.93 -27.30 0.25
CA LYS A 268 12.45 -28.20 -0.80
C LYS A 268 10.94 -28.02 -1.06
N LEU A 269 10.14 -27.80 -0.01
CA LEU A 269 8.73 -27.40 -0.12
C LEU A 269 8.58 -26.08 -0.88
N CYS A 270 9.41 -25.08 -0.57
CA CYS A 270 9.41 -23.79 -1.25
C CYS A 270 9.77 -23.95 -2.73
N LEU A 271 10.83 -24.67 -3.07
CA LEU A 271 11.19 -24.96 -4.48
C LEU A 271 10.05 -25.64 -5.23
N LYS A 272 9.36 -26.60 -4.59
CA LYS A 272 8.27 -27.35 -5.22
C LYS A 272 7.00 -26.51 -5.41
N SER A 273 6.69 -25.65 -4.45
CA SER A 273 5.35 -25.06 -4.32
C SER A 273 5.30 -23.56 -4.59
N LEU A 274 6.44 -22.86 -4.67
CA LEU A 274 6.48 -21.43 -4.95
C LEU A 274 6.59 -21.15 -6.45
N LYS A 275 5.90 -20.12 -6.92
CA LYS A 275 6.10 -19.60 -8.28
C LYS A 275 7.48 -18.93 -8.43
N PRO A 276 8.05 -18.89 -9.64
CA PRO A 276 9.32 -18.19 -9.89
C PRO A 276 9.32 -16.70 -9.50
N ASP A 277 8.18 -16.01 -9.56
CA ASP A 277 8.02 -14.62 -9.13
C ASP A 277 7.44 -14.47 -7.71
N GLY A 278 7.40 -15.58 -6.96
CA GLY A 278 6.84 -15.65 -5.61
C GLY A 278 7.77 -15.10 -4.53
N ARG A 279 7.28 -15.03 -3.30
CA ARG A 279 8.07 -14.63 -2.13
C ARG A 279 8.01 -15.67 -1.01
N VAL A 280 9.06 -15.69 -0.20
CA VAL A 280 9.09 -16.35 1.10
C VAL A 280 9.31 -15.29 2.18
N ILE A 281 8.50 -15.33 3.23
CA ILE A 281 8.72 -14.53 4.44
C ILE A 281 8.86 -15.51 5.60
N ALA A 282 10.03 -15.53 6.24
CA ALA A 282 10.31 -16.50 7.28
C ALA A 282 10.98 -15.87 8.51
N SER A 283 10.82 -16.50 9.67
CA SER A 283 11.55 -16.11 10.88
C SER A 283 12.16 -17.29 11.62
N VAL A 284 13.29 -17.04 12.27
CA VAL A 284 13.96 -17.95 13.20
C VAL A 284 14.39 -17.20 14.46
N PRO A 285 14.44 -17.86 15.63
CA PRO A 285 15.07 -17.29 16.80
C PRO A 285 16.58 -17.13 16.57
N TYR A 286 17.15 -16.01 17.05
CA TYR A 286 18.55 -15.64 16.85
C TYR A 286 19.41 -16.08 18.05
N MET A 287 20.36 -16.98 17.82
CA MET A 287 21.34 -17.45 18.81
C MET A 287 20.65 -17.74 20.17
N TRP A 288 19.63 -18.60 20.15
CA TRP A 288 18.76 -18.88 21.28
C TRP A 288 19.40 -19.90 22.21
N VAL A 289 20.49 -19.50 22.84
CA VAL A 289 21.29 -20.35 23.74
C VAL A 289 21.43 -19.73 25.12
N ASP A 290 21.54 -20.60 26.12
CA ASP A 290 21.78 -20.21 27.50
C ASP A 290 23.26 -19.87 27.78
N GLU A 291 23.56 -19.55 29.04
CA GLU A 291 24.93 -19.21 29.48
C GLU A 291 25.93 -20.36 29.26
N THR A 292 25.44 -21.59 29.04
CA THR A 292 26.26 -22.77 28.72
C THR A 292 26.44 -23.00 27.22
N GLY A 293 25.80 -22.16 26.38
CA GLY A 293 25.79 -22.29 24.93
C GLY A 293 24.83 -23.37 24.43
N LYS A 294 23.82 -23.76 25.21
CA LYS A 294 22.82 -24.76 24.82
C LYS A 294 21.45 -24.14 24.67
N ASP A 295 20.70 -24.59 23.67
CA ASP A 295 19.31 -24.17 23.53
C ASP A 295 18.46 -24.75 24.68
N PRO A 296 17.78 -23.91 25.49
CA PRO A 296 16.96 -24.38 26.59
C PRO A 296 15.65 -25.05 26.14
N ASN A 297 15.23 -24.88 24.88
CA ASN A 297 14.03 -25.49 24.34
C ASN A 297 14.33 -26.90 23.78
N PRO A 298 13.78 -27.98 24.38
CA PRO A 298 14.02 -29.34 23.90
C PRO A 298 13.44 -29.62 22.50
N TYR A 299 12.59 -28.73 21.98
CA TYR A 299 11.98 -28.83 20.66
C TYR A 299 12.72 -28.02 19.59
N HIS A 300 13.80 -27.29 19.93
CA HIS A 300 14.69 -26.67 18.94
C HIS A 300 15.78 -27.67 18.56
N PHE A 301 15.77 -28.12 17.30
CA PHE A 301 16.79 -29.00 16.75
C PHE A 301 18.00 -28.23 16.22
N HIS A 302 17.83 -26.93 15.92
CA HIS A 302 18.83 -26.12 15.22
C HIS A 302 18.91 -24.68 15.75
N GLU A 303 20.13 -24.21 15.99
CA GLU A 303 20.43 -22.80 16.29
C GLU A 303 20.74 -22.02 15.00
N PHE A 304 20.34 -20.74 14.94
CA PHE A 304 20.60 -19.85 13.81
C PHE A 304 21.25 -18.52 14.24
N ASP A 305 22.34 -18.18 13.58
CA ASP A 305 22.81 -16.79 13.43
C ASP A 305 22.33 -16.23 12.07
N TRP A 306 22.70 -14.98 11.75
CA TRP A 306 22.30 -14.40 10.47
C TRP A 306 22.98 -15.10 9.30
N ARG A 307 24.27 -15.41 9.45
CA ARG A 307 25.05 -16.01 8.36
C ARG A 307 24.48 -17.35 7.93
N LYS A 308 24.26 -18.28 8.85
CA LYS A 308 23.67 -19.60 8.59
C LYS A 308 22.30 -19.47 7.94
N PHE A 309 21.48 -18.54 8.41
CA PHE A 309 20.14 -18.35 7.86
C PHE A 309 20.20 -17.80 6.43
N ALA A 310 21.01 -16.78 6.18
CA ALA A 310 21.21 -16.20 4.84
C ALA A 310 21.84 -17.20 3.85
N ASP A 311 22.85 -17.96 4.29
CA ASP A 311 23.55 -18.96 3.47
C ASP A 311 22.58 -20.08 3.01
N LEU A 312 21.60 -20.46 3.83
CA LEU A 312 20.56 -21.43 3.43
C LEU A 312 19.67 -20.89 2.31
N PHE A 313 19.19 -19.65 2.42
CA PHE A 313 18.42 -19.03 1.33
C PHE A 313 19.26 -18.96 0.04
N ALA A 314 20.52 -18.57 0.14
CA ALA A 314 21.43 -18.53 -1.01
C ALA A 314 21.65 -19.91 -1.63
N GLN A 315 21.86 -20.96 -0.81
CA GLN A 315 22.02 -22.35 -1.25
C GLN A 315 20.84 -22.85 -2.10
N TYR A 316 19.62 -22.42 -1.75
CA TYR A 316 18.40 -22.78 -2.47
C TYR A 316 18.05 -21.80 -3.60
N GLY A 317 18.96 -20.89 -3.94
CA GLY A 317 18.79 -19.95 -5.04
C GLY A 317 17.74 -18.89 -4.74
N PHE A 318 17.75 -18.30 -3.55
CA PHE A 318 16.93 -17.13 -3.25
C PHE A 318 17.78 -15.87 -3.17
N ILE A 319 17.15 -14.75 -3.51
CA ILE A 319 17.64 -13.39 -3.30
C ILE A 319 16.93 -12.84 -2.07
N LEU A 320 17.71 -12.36 -1.10
CA LEU A 320 17.16 -11.71 0.08
C LEU A 320 16.76 -10.27 -0.29
N GLU A 321 15.48 -9.93 -0.13
CA GLU A 321 14.95 -8.58 -0.33
C GLU A 321 15.08 -7.73 0.95
N GLY A 322 15.10 -8.36 2.12
CA GLY A 322 15.19 -7.66 3.40
C GLY A 322 15.51 -8.57 4.57
N ARG A 323 16.17 -7.98 5.57
CA ARG A 323 16.49 -8.53 6.88
C ARG A 323 15.88 -7.63 7.94
N TYR A 324 15.19 -8.23 8.91
CA TYR A 324 14.59 -7.51 10.01
C TYR A 324 14.93 -8.16 11.34
N HIS A 325 15.06 -7.34 12.37
CA HIS A 325 15.32 -7.75 13.74
C HIS A 325 14.10 -7.43 14.59
N GLN A 326 13.65 -8.42 15.36
CA GLN A 326 12.55 -8.24 16.29
C GLN A 326 12.97 -8.57 17.72
N THR A 327 12.54 -7.73 18.66
CA THR A 327 12.62 -7.99 20.10
C THR A 327 11.26 -7.77 20.78
N ALA A 328 11.04 -8.45 21.90
CA ALA A 328 9.89 -8.30 22.78
C ALA A 328 10.28 -8.59 24.24
N PRO A 329 9.94 -7.72 25.20
CA PRO A 329 10.30 -7.96 26.60
C PRO A 329 9.66 -9.24 27.16
N GLY A 330 10.20 -9.75 28.26
CA GLY A 330 9.66 -10.91 28.99
C GLY A 330 10.08 -12.29 28.48
N GLY A 331 10.92 -12.35 27.44
CA GLY A 331 11.53 -13.60 26.95
C GLY A 331 12.75 -14.04 27.77
N PHE A 332 13.30 -15.21 27.41
CA PHE A 332 14.57 -15.69 27.96
C PHE A 332 15.74 -14.80 27.52
N LYS A 333 15.82 -14.53 26.21
CA LYS A 333 16.83 -13.65 25.61
C LYS A 333 16.33 -12.21 25.67
N LEU A 334 17.22 -11.28 26.01
CA LEU A 334 16.89 -9.84 26.05
C LEU A 334 15.60 -9.50 26.85
N PRO A 335 15.41 -10.01 28.09
CA PRO A 335 14.13 -9.92 28.82
C PRO A 335 13.64 -8.49 29.08
N GLN A 336 14.56 -7.52 29.10
CA GLN A 336 14.27 -6.10 29.36
C GLN A 336 14.30 -5.25 28.10
N SER A 337 14.59 -5.83 26.93
CA SER A 337 14.62 -5.07 25.68
C SER A 337 13.22 -4.59 25.32
N PRO A 338 13.07 -3.34 24.85
CA PRO A 338 11.79 -2.86 24.37
C PRO A 338 11.37 -3.63 23.12
N ARG A 339 10.09 -3.48 22.74
CA ARG A 339 9.63 -3.93 21.43
C ARG A 339 10.40 -3.19 20.34
N ARG A 340 10.99 -3.92 19.41
CA ARG A 340 11.64 -3.37 18.20
C ARG A 340 11.28 -4.24 17.01
N PHE A 341 11.09 -3.62 15.85
CA PHE A 341 11.00 -4.30 14.56
C PHE A 341 11.67 -3.42 13.52
N GLU A 342 12.95 -3.71 13.23
CA GLU A 342 13.81 -2.79 12.49
C GLU A 342 14.40 -3.49 11.26
N LYS A 343 14.39 -2.80 10.11
CA LYS A 343 15.08 -3.27 8.91
C LYS A 343 16.59 -3.05 9.09
N ALA A 344 17.37 -4.11 8.91
CA ALA A 344 18.82 -4.06 8.83
C ALA A 344 19.30 -4.21 7.38
N SER A 345 20.46 -3.62 7.07
CA SER A 345 21.14 -3.94 5.79
C SER A 345 21.54 -5.42 5.78
N LEU A 346 21.51 -6.05 4.61
CA LEU A 346 21.90 -7.46 4.44
C LEU A 346 23.38 -7.68 4.82
N ASP A 347 24.23 -6.69 4.53
CA ASP A 347 25.68 -6.71 4.77
C ASP A 347 26.09 -6.09 6.12
N ALA A 348 25.13 -5.56 6.90
CA ALA A 348 25.45 -4.95 8.18
C ALA A 348 25.95 -6.00 9.19
N PRO A 349 26.88 -5.62 10.10
CA PRO A 349 27.25 -6.44 11.25
C PRO A 349 26.02 -6.91 12.03
N GLU A 350 26.13 -8.07 12.69
CA GLU A 350 25.04 -8.57 13.52
C GLU A 350 24.81 -7.66 14.73
N THR A 351 23.52 -7.44 15.04
CA THR A 351 23.07 -6.74 16.24
C THR A 351 22.19 -7.68 17.04
N GLU A 352 22.38 -7.67 18.37
CA GLU A 352 21.65 -8.55 19.27
C GLU A 352 20.13 -8.36 19.11
N THR A 353 19.45 -9.47 18.81
CA THR A 353 18.00 -9.54 18.60
C THR A 353 17.46 -10.84 19.19
N GLU A 354 16.15 -11.01 19.21
CA GLU A 354 15.54 -12.29 19.58
C GLU A 354 15.14 -13.09 18.36
N TRP A 355 14.65 -12.41 17.32
CA TRP A 355 14.28 -13.05 16.07
C TRP A 355 14.86 -12.33 14.87
N LEU A 356 15.23 -13.15 13.88
CA LEU A 356 15.51 -12.72 12.52
C LEU A 356 14.25 -12.94 11.68
N VAL A 357 13.86 -11.95 10.90
CA VAL A 357 12.81 -12.09 9.87
C VAL A 357 13.42 -11.74 8.52
N VAL A 358 13.15 -12.57 7.50
CA VAL A 358 13.63 -12.37 6.14
C VAL A 358 12.49 -12.30 5.15
N ILE A 359 12.76 -11.59 4.06
CA ILE A 359 11.95 -11.62 2.85
C ILE A 359 12.87 -12.05 1.73
N ALA A 360 12.46 -13.05 0.96
CA ALA A 360 13.25 -13.58 -0.12
C ALA A 360 12.39 -13.88 -1.36
N THR A 361 13.00 -13.80 -2.54
CA THR A 361 12.39 -14.14 -3.82
C THR A 361 13.31 -15.09 -4.59
N PRO A 362 12.79 -16.00 -5.43
CA PRO A 362 13.61 -16.86 -6.26
C PRO A 362 14.62 -16.10 -7.12
N ASP A 363 15.84 -16.61 -7.16
CA ASP A 363 16.86 -16.22 -8.10
C ASP A 363 16.73 -17.05 -9.39
N LEU A 364 16.14 -16.46 -10.41
CA LEU A 364 15.91 -17.14 -11.70
C LEU A 364 17.21 -17.46 -12.47
N THR A 365 18.35 -16.93 -12.05
CA THR A 365 19.67 -17.30 -12.59
C THR A 365 20.21 -18.60 -11.98
N HIS A 366 19.61 -19.05 -10.89
CA HIS A 366 20.06 -20.23 -10.16
C HIS A 366 19.50 -21.52 -10.80
N PRO A 367 20.30 -22.59 -10.98
CA PRO A 367 19.87 -23.83 -11.64
C PRO A 367 18.63 -24.49 -11.03
N LEU A 368 18.42 -24.35 -9.72
CA LEU A 368 17.29 -24.96 -9.00
C LEU A 368 15.91 -24.42 -9.43
N TRP A 369 15.85 -23.25 -10.06
CA TRP A 369 14.60 -22.62 -10.51
C TRP A 369 14.33 -22.80 -12.00
N GLN A 370 15.20 -23.52 -12.73
CA GLN A 370 15.04 -23.68 -14.18
C GLN A 370 13.77 -24.44 -14.55
N THR A 371 13.39 -25.48 -13.79
CA THR A 371 12.20 -26.29 -14.05
C THR A 371 10.91 -25.49 -13.83
N GLN A 372 10.84 -24.71 -12.76
CA GLN A 372 9.68 -23.90 -12.40
C GLN A 372 9.46 -22.78 -13.42
N GLN A 373 10.53 -22.24 -14.01
CA GLN A 373 10.45 -21.24 -15.07
C GLN A 373 9.79 -21.77 -16.37
N GLN A 374 9.78 -23.08 -16.59
CA GLN A 374 9.12 -23.69 -17.76
C GLN A 374 7.60 -23.83 -17.59
N GLN A 375 7.07 -23.58 -16.39
CA GLN A 375 5.63 -23.62 -16.16
C GLN A 375 4.94 -22.46 -16.88
N PRO A 376 3.69 -22.63 -17.36
CA PRO A 376 2.93 -21.55 -17.97
C PRO A 376 2.80 -20.36 -17.00
N TYR A 377 3.14 -19.17 -17.49
CA TYR A 377 2.97 -17.95 -16.71
C TYR A 377 1.51 -17.50 -16.71
N THR A 378 1.02 -17.08 -15.54
CA THR A 378 -0.24 -16.37 -15.40
C THR A 378 -0.06 -15.28 -14.37
N ASN A 379 -0.36 -14.03 -14.73
CA ASN A 379 -0.34 -12.94 -13.76
C ASN A 379 -1.60 -13.03 -12.88
N PRO A 380 -1.47 -13.19 -11.55
CA PRO A 380 -2.63 -13.36 -10.67
C PRO A 380 -3.59 -12.16 -10.68
N GLN A 381 -3.11 -10.96 -10.99
CA GLN A 381 -3.91 -9.75 -11.12
C GLN A 381 -4.80 -9.76 -12.37
N TYR A 382 -4.40 -10.51 -13.41
CA TYR A 382 -5.09 -10.57 -14.70
C TYR A 382 -5.44 -12.04 -15.07
N PRO A 383 -6.38 -12.68 -14.35
CA PRO A 383 -6.66 -14.11 -14.50
C PRO A 383 -7.45 -14.46 -15.78
N GLN A 384 -7.88 -13.46 -16.56
CA GLN A 384 -8.69 -13.65 -17.76
C GLN A 384 -7.83 -14.04 -18.97
N SER A 385 -8.42 -14.71 -19.96
CA SER A 385 -7.71 -15.23 -21.14
C SER A 385 -7.56 -14.25 -22.29
N ASN A 386 -8.44 -13.25 -22.40
CA ASN A 386 -8.40 -12.23 -23.46
C ASN A 386 -7.89 -10.90 -22.91
N LEU A 387 -6.57 -10.76 -22.83
CA LEU A 387 -5.91 -9.59 -22.28
C LEU A 387 -5.50 -8.60 -23.39
N PRO A 388 -5.62 -7.28 -23.16
CA PRO A 388 -4.96 -6.30 -24.01
C PRO A 388 -3.46 -6.58 -24.12
N ALA A 389 -2.88 -6.35 -25.30
CA ALA A 389 -1.50 -6.72 -25.60
C ALA A 389 -0.46 -6.10 -24.64
N TYR A 390 -0.78 -4.99 -23.98
CA TYR A 390 0.10 -4.28 -23.04
C TYR A 390 0.05 -4.81 -21.59
N VAL A 391 -0.87 -5.74 -21.28
CA VAL A 391 -0.91 -6.51 -20.02
C VAL A 391 -0.79 -8.03 -20.23
N ASP A 392 -0.70 -8.50 -21.48
CA ASP A 392 -0.37 -9.90 -21.80
C ASP A 392 1.14 -10.16 -21.62
N PHE A 393 1.58 -10.19 -20.37
CA PHE A 393 2.99 -10.38 -20.03
C PHE A 393 3.51 -11.77 -20.45
N ALA A 394 2.65 -12.79 -20.44
CA ALA A 394 3.01 -14.15 -20.82
C ALA A 394 3.57 -14.21 -22.25
N ARG A 395 2.97 -13.45 -23.18
CA ARG A 395 3.45 -13.32 -24.57
C ARG A 395 4.41 -12.15 -24.77
N GLY A 396 4.40 -11.19 -23.84
CA GLY A 396 5.17 -9.96 -23.94
C GLY A 396 6.66 -10.10 -23.62
N TYR A 397 7.01 -10.91 -22.63
CA TYR A 397 8.40 -11.10 -22.20
C TYR A 397 8.95 -12.44 -22.62
N GLN A 398 10.27 -12.53 -22.78
CA GLN A 398 10.92 -13.82 -22.89
C GLN A 398 10.90 -14.55 -21.54
N ASN A 399 11.11 -13.83 -20.44
CA ASN A 399 10.87 -14.36 -19.09
C ASN A 399 9.81 -13.53 -18.35
N PRO A 400 8.52 -13.91 -18.44
CA PRO A 400 7.43 -13.14 -17.84
C PRO A 400 7.46 -13.13 -16.30
N TRP A 401 8.16 -14.07 -15.67
CA TRP A 401 8.34 -14.11 -14.21
C TRP A 401 9.12 -12.90 -13.68
N LEU A 402 9.94 -12.25 -14.51
CA LEU A 402 10.69 -11.05 -14.11
C LEU A 402 9.80 -9.82 -13.91
N HIS A 403 8.60 -9.79 -14.50
CA HIS A 403 7.74 -8.60 -14.47
C HIS A 403 7.41 -8.15 -13.04
N ARG A 404 6.98 -9.10 -12.18
CA ARG A 404 6.61 -8.81 -10.79
C ARG A 404 7.79 -8.81 -9.83
N GLN A 405 8.98 -9.25 -10.26
CA GLN A 405 10.22 -9.12 -9.48
C GLN A 405 10.94 -7.79 -9.73
N LEU A 406 10.88 -7.25 -10.95
CA LEU A 406 11.73 -6.12 -11.37
C LEU A 406 10.98 -4.88 -11.85
N VAL A 407 9.81 -5.03 -12.48
CA VAL A 407 9.17 -3.94 -13.24
C VAL A 407 8.04 -3.30 -12.44
N GLN A 408 7.05 -4.10 -12.02
CA GLN A 408 5.79 -3.60 -11.45
C GLN A 408 6.01 -2.92 -10.10
N VAL A 409 5.84 -1.60 -10.02
CA VAL A 409 5.94 -0.84 -8.76
C VAL A 409 4.90 -1.38 -7.75
N GLY A 410 5.28 -1.48 -6.48
CA GLY A 410 4.43 -2.04 -5.42
C GLY A 410 4.45 -3.56 -5.37
N GLN A 411 4.98 -4.24 -6.39
CA GLN A 411 5.07 -5.70 -6.45
C GLN A 411 6.52 -6.20 -6.57
N ARG A 412 7.38 -5.44 -7.27
CA ARG A 412 8.82 -5.71 -7.46
C ARG A 412 9.59 -5.74 -6.15
N ILE A 413 10.83 -6.21 -6.22
CA ILE A 413 11.84 -6.02 -5.18
C ILE A 413 11.96 -4.51 -4.96
N GLU A 414 11.57 -4.01 -3.78
CA GLU A 414 11.52 -2.56 -3.54
C GLU A 414 12.90 -1.98 -3.26
N ASP A 415 13.78 -2.76 -2.62
CA ASP A 415 15.15 -2.36 -2.34
C ASP A 415 15.93 -2.14 -3.65
N ALA A 416 16.30 -0.88 -3.91
CA ALA A 416 16.92 -0.50 -5.16
C ALA A 416 18.31 -1.14 -5.33
N GLY A 417 19.07 -1.31 -4.25
CA GLY A 417 20.40 -1.93 -4.29
C GLY A 417 20.31 -3.40 -4.68
N VAL A 418 19.45 -4.15 -3.99
CA VAL A 418 19.19 -5.57 -4.30
C VAL A 418 18.69 -5.72 -5.74
N ARG A 419 17.75 -4.88 -6.17
CA ARG A 419 17.21 -4.90 -7.53
C ARG A 419 18.29 -4.63 -8.59
N GLN A 420 19.18 -3.67 -8.37
CA GLN A 420 20.29 -3.39 -9.29
C GLN A 420 21.29 -4.54 -9.39
N GLN A 421 21.68 -5.13 -8.25
CA GLN A 421 22.54 -6.31 -8.23
C GLN A 421 21.92 -7.48 -9.00
N TYR A 422 20.60 -7.69 -8.84
CA TYR A 422 19.91 -8.76 -9.55
C TYR A 422 19.82 -8.50 -11.06
N VAL A 423 19.50 -7.27 -11.47
CA VAL A 423 19.52 -6.87 -12.88
C VAL A 423 20.90 -7.11 -13.52
N GLN A 424 21.98 -6.74 -12.82
CA GLN A 424 23.34 -7.01 -13.30
C GLN A 424 23.62 -8.50 -13.44
N LYS A 425 23.18 -9.32 -12.47
CA LYS A 425 23.33 -10.77 -12.53
C LYS A 425 22.59 -11.37 -13.73
N LEU A 426 21.37 -10.90 -14.00
CA LEU A 426 20.57 -11.30 -15.16
C LEU A 426 21.23 -10.87 -16.48
N LEU A 427 21.75 -9.64 -16.58
CA LEU A 427 22.46 -9.18 -17.78
C LEU A 427 23.69 -10.03 -18.11
N ASN A 428 24.38 -10.56 -17.10
CA ASN A 428 25.56 -11.42 -17.31
C ASN A 428 25.20 -12.82 -17.84
N GLN A 429 23.95 -13.27 -17.69
CA GLN A 429 23.51 -14.60 -18.11
C GLN A 429 22.50 -14.59 -19.26
N SER A 430 21.77 -13.48 -19.43
CA SER A 430 20.64 -13.40 -20.33
C SER A 430 21.05 -13.00 -21.74
N ASN A 431 20.52 -13.73 -22.73
CA ASN A 431 20.45 -13.30 -24.12
C ASN A 431 19.04 -12.76 -24.48
N GLY A 432 18.18 -12.53 -23.48
CA GLY A 432 16.76 -12.17 -23.60
C GLY A 432 16.34 -10.98 -22.73
N ASP A 433 15.28 -10.27 -23.13
CA ASP A 433 14.77 -9.06 -22.46
C ASP A 433 15.85 -7.98 -22.16
N THR A 434 16.95 -7.97 -22.92
CA THR A 434 18.12 -7.10 -22.68
C THR A 434 17.75 -5.63 -22.61
N SER A 435 16.84 -5.15 -23.47
CA SER A 435 16.40 -3.76 -23.45
C SER A 435 15.64 -3.40 -22.17
N MET A 436 14.84 -4.32 -21.62
CA MET A 436 14.24 -4.13 -20.29
C MET A 436 15.34 -4.01 -19.24
N LEU A 437 16.24 -4.98 -19.17
CA LEU A 437 17.27 -5.04 -18.13
C LEU A 437 18.19 -3.82 -18.18
N LEU A 438 18.64 -3.39 -19.37
CA LEU A 438 19.44 -2.18 -19.54
C LEU A 438 18.66 -0.91 -19.18
N THR A 439 17.36 -0.85 -19.45
CA THR A 439 16.51 0.26 -19.01
C THR A 439 16.44 0.33 -17.48
N LEU A 440 16.21 -0.81 -16.82
CA LEU A 440 16.17 -0.90 -15.36
C LEU A 440 17.52 -0.58 -14.71
N GLN A 441 18.62 -1.05 -15.32
CA GLN A 441 19.97 -0.73 -14.89
C GLN A 441 20.23 0.77 -14.98
N GLY A 442 19.89 1.39 -16.12
CA GLY A 442 20.11 2.82 -16.35
C GLY A 442 19.37 3.72 -15.37
N TYR A 443 18.17 3.33 -14.90
CA TYR A 443 17.44 4.06 -13.87
C TYR A 443 18.08 4.00 -12.48
N GLY A 444 18.92 3.00 -12.20
CA GLY A 444 19.59 2.84 -10.91
C GLY A 444 21.07 3.24 -10.90
N LEU A 445 21.63 3.70 -12.02
CA LEU A 445 22.99 4.23 -12.06
C LEU A 445 23.12 5.42 -11.11
N ALA A 446 24.21 5.45 -10.34
CA ALA A 446 24.57 6.61 -9.56
C ALA A 446 24.83 7.82 -10.47
N ASN A 447 24.80 9.03 -9.92
CA ASN A 447 25.18 10.24 -10.67
C ASN A 447 26.70 10.35 -10.92
N GLU A 448 27.41 9.23 -10.91
CA GLU A 448 28.84 9.12 -11.18
C GLU A 448 29.08 8.74 -12.64
N MET A 449 29.61 9.68 -13.41
CA MET A 449 29.78 9.58 -14.86
C MET A 449 30.68 8.39 -15.30
N SER A 450 31.53 7.88 -14.40
CA SER A 450 32.40 6.73 -14.65
C SER A 450 31.64 5.42 -14.90
N GLU A 451 30.49 5.23 -14.25
CA GLU A 451 29.66 4.03 -14.41
C GLU A 451 28.83 4.05 -15.71
N TRP A 452 28.67 5.25 -16.30
CA TRP A 452 27.79 5.43 -17.45
C TRP A 452 28.45 4.96 -18.75
N GLN A 453 29.79 4.95 -18.83
CA GLN A 453 30.51 4.57 -20.06
C GLN A 453 30.21 3.13 -20.51
N SER A 454 30.29 2.18 -19.58
CA SER A 454 29.95 0.77 -19.88
C SER A 454 28.47 0.62 -20.23
N TRP A 455 27.59 1.36 -19.56
CA TRP A 455 26.16 1.33 -19.84
C TRP A 455 25.79 1.97 -21.17
N PHE A 456 26.44 3.07 -21.57
CA PHE A 456 26.29 3.65 -22.90
C PHE A 456 26.66 2.64 -23.97
N ALA A 457 27.84 2.02 -23.86
CA ALA A 457 28.26 1.00 -24.84
C ALA A 457 27.21 -0.12 -24.98
N ALA A 458 26.71 -0.66 -23.86
CA ALA A 458 25.71 -1.71 -23.86
C ALA A 458 24.34 -1.26 -24.41
N SER A 459 23.84 -0.09 -24.00
CA SER A 459 22.55 0.44 -24.44
C SER A 459 22.55 0.84 -25.91
N GLU A 460 23.61 1.50 -26.38
CA GLU A 460 23.76 1.87 -27.79
C GLU A 460 23.87 0.63 -28.69
N GLN A 461 24.62 -0.40 -28.26
CA GLN A 461 24.70 -1.67 -28.96
C GLN A 461 23.34 -2.36 -29.03
N ALA A 462 22.59 -2.41 -27.92
CA ALA A 462 21.27 -3.01 -27.89
C ALA A 462 20.28 -2.27 -28.82
N LEU A 463 20.32 -0.94 -28.86
CA LEU A 463 19.48 -0.12 -29.74
C LEU A 463 19.87 -0.26 -31.22
N ALA A 464 21.16 -0.41 -31.54
CA ALA A 464 21.63 -0.61 -32.90
C ALA A 464 21.38 -2.02 -33.44
N GLY A 465 21.37 -3.02 -32.56
CA GLY A 465 21.19 -4.44 -32.92
C GLY A 465 19.73 -4.89 -33.03
N GLN A 466 18.75 -4.07 -32.64
CA GLN A 466 17.35 -4.40 -32.86
C GLN A 466 17.00 -4.24 -34.35
N GLY A 467 16.54 -5.33 -34.97
CA GLY A 467 15.92 -5.31 -36.30
C GLY A 467 14.54 -4.64 -36.28
N GLU A 468 13.64 -5.01 -37.19
CA GLU A 468 12.23 -4.58 -37.11
C GLU A 468 11.66 -5.00 -35.74
N VAL A 469 11.19 -4.02 -34.97
CA VAL A 469 10.53 -4.25 -33.68
C VAL A 469 9.23 -5.00 -33.94
N THR A 470 9.17 -6.28 -33.57
CA THR A 470 8.10 -7.20 -34.00
C THR A 470 6.97 -7.39 -32.99
N THR A 471 7.17 -7.01 -31.72
CA THR A 471 6.17 -7.25 -30.66
C THR A 471 5.86 -5.98 -29.84
N PRO A 472 4.65 -5.85 -29.28
CA PRO A 472 4.30 -4.69 -28.44
C PRO A 472 5.27 -4.45 -27.26
N PHE A 473 5.74 -5.51 -26.60
CA PHE A 473 6.66 -5.36 -25.47
C PHE A 473 8.11 -5.07 -25.89
N SER A 474 8.59 -5.62 -27.01
CA SER A 474 9.90 -5.23 -27.55
C SER A 474 9.90 -3.75 -27.93
N LEU A 475 8.80 -3.23 -28.48
CA LEU A 475 8.58 -1.80 -28.72
C LEU A 475 8.62 -0.98 -27.44
N ARG A 476 7.86 -1.38 -26.41
CA ARG A 476 7.81 -0.67 -25.12
C ARG A 476 9.20 -0.50 -24.52
N TRP A 477 10.01 -1.55 -24.55
CA TRP A 477 11.37 -1.51 -23.99
C TRP A 477 12.38 -0.82 -24.90
N PHE A 478 12.25 -0.93 -26.22
CA PHE A 478 13.06 -0.15 -27.16
C PHE A 478 12.86 1.35 -26.94
N VAL A 479 11.61 1.81 -26.90
CA VAL A 479 11.25 3.22 -26.68
C VAL A 479 11.76 3.69 -25.32
N SER A 480 11.59 2.88 -24.27
CA SER A 480 12.05 3.22 -22.93
C SER A 480 13.57 3.32 -22.84
N LEU A 481 14.30 2.38 -23.45
CA LEU A 481 15.77 2.40 -23.50
C LEU A 481 16.28 3.59 -24.32
N ALA A 482 15.74 3.82 -25.52
CA ALA A 482 16.13 4.93 -26.38
C ALA A 482 15.91 6.28 -25.69
N TYR A 483 14.76 6.45 -25.03
CA TYR A 483 14.47 7.66 -24.26
C TYR A 483 15.48 7.85 -23.12
N LEU A 484 15.74 6.80 -22.33
CA LEU A 484 16.66 6.88 -21.21
C LEU A 484 18.11 7.15 -21.67
N THR A 485 18.55 6.49 -22.75
CA THR A 485 19.86 6.73 -23.37
C THR A 485 19.98 8.17 -23.85
N ALA A 486 18.93 8.74 -24.44
CA ALA A 486 18.90 10.15 -24.85
C ALA A 486 19.03 11.11 -23.65
N VAL A 487 18.26 10.86 -22.58
CA VAL A 487 18.30 11.66 -21.35
C VAL A 487 19.68 11.59 -20.69
N LYS A 488 20.28 10.40 -20.58
CA LYS A 488 21.62 10.23 -20.01
C LYS A 488 22.71 10.92 -20.83
N HIS A 489 22.62 10.88 -22.16
CA HIS A 489 23.52 11.66 -23.03
C HIS A 489 23.32 13.17 -22.83
N LEU A 490 22.09 13.62 -22.66
CA LEU A 490 21.80 15.03 -22.38
C LEU A 490 22.38 15.46 -21.02
N GLU A 491 22.23 14.64 -19.98
CA GLU A 491 22.85 14.85 -18.66
C GLU A 491 24.39 14.88 -18.72
N ALA A 492 24.99 14.08 -19.61
CA ALA A 492 26.42 14.08 -19.87
C ALA A 492 26.91 15.24 -20.75
N GLY A 493 26.01 16.09 -21.27
CA GLY A 493 26.33 17.20 -22.18
C GLY A 493 26.54 16.79 -23.64
N ASN A 494 26.24 15.54 -24.01
CA ASN A 494 26.38 15.00 -25.36
C ASN A 494 25.11 15.27 -26.20
N SER A 495 24.86 16.54 -26.53
CA SER A 495 23.62 16.96 -27.21
C SER A 495 23.37 16.25 -28.55
N ASP A 496 24.39 15.98 -29.36
CA ASP A 496 24.22 15.32 -30.67
C ASP A 496 23.70 13.88 -30.51
N LYS A 497 24.26 13.15 -29.55
CA LYS A 497 23.81 11.80 -29.19
C LYS A 497 22.41 11.83 -28.58
N ALA A 498 22.11 12.79 -27.71
CA ALA A 498 20.78 12.97 -27.17
C ALA A 498 19.73 13.18 -28.28
N ILE A 499 20.01 14.07 -29.24
CA ILE A 499 19.14 14.32 -30.40
C ILE A 499 18.95 13.05 -31.22
N GLN A 500 20.02 12.29 -31.49
CA GLN A 500 19.96 11.03 -32.22
C GLN A 500 18.98 10.04 -31.56
N TYR A 501 19.11 9.81 -30.26
CA TYR A 501 18.29 8.81 -29.55
C TYR A 501 16.86 9.28 -29.28
N PHE A 502 16.62 10.58 -29.03
CA PHE A 502 15.27 11.13 -29.06
C PHE A 502 14.64 10.94 -30.45
N GLY A 503 15.41 11.11 -31.52
CA GLY A 503 14.97 10.82 -32.87
C GLY A 503 14.53 9.37 -33.09
N LEU A 504 15.13 8.39 -32.40
CA LEU A 504 14.66 7.00 -32.45
C LEU A 504 13.28 6.85 -31.78
N VAL A 505 13.08 7.46 -30.62
CA VAL A 505 11.78 7.49 -29.93
C VAL A 505 10.69 8.06 -30.83
N LEU A 506 10.96 9.17 -31.53
CA LEU A 506 9.98 9.84 -32.38
C LEU A 506 9.60 9.06 -33.64
N LYS A 507 10.49 8.17 -34.12
CA LYS A 507 10.27 7.27 -35.27
C LYS A 507 9.44 6.04 -34.92
N SER A 508 9.33 5.70 -33.63
CA SER A 508 8.55 4.56 -33.15
C SER A 508 7.06 4.87 -33.08
N ASP A 509 6.22 3.98 -33.64
CA ASP A 509 4.77 4.07 -33.47
C ASP A 509 4.34 3.48 -32.12
N CYS A 510 4.34 4.33 -31.09
CA CYS A 510 4.02 3.94 -29.72
C CYS A 510 2.59 3.38 -29.55
N ASN A 511 1.68 3.63 -30.50
CA ASN A 511 0.29 3.15 -30.44
C ASN A 511 0.19 1.63 -30.64
N LEU A 512 1.21 0.99 -31.24
CA LEU A 512 1.27 -0.47 -31.37
C LEU A 512 1.40 -1.19 -30.02
N PHE A 513 1.82 -0.48 -28.96
CA PHE A 513 1.79 -1.00 -27.59
C PHE A 513 0.58 -0.46 -26.83
N CYS A 514 0.57 0.83 -26.52
CA CYS A 514 -0.46 1.49 -25.71
C CYS A 514 -0.36 3.01 -25.91
N PRO A 515 -1.48 3.76 -25.94
CA PRO A 515 -1.47 5.22 -26.10
C PRO A 515 -0.58 5.93 -25.10
N VAL A 516 -0.51 5.40 -23.88
CA VAL A 516 0.31 5.88 -22.78
C VAL A 516 1.79 5.96 -23.11
N LEU A 517 2.32 5.02 -23.92
CA LEU A 517 3.75 5.01 -24.26
C LEU A 517 4.18 6.27 -25.02
N ASN A 518 3.24 6.99 -25.65
CA ASN A 518 3.50 8.28 -26.30
C ASN A 518 4.01 9.35 -25.34
N ILE A 519 3.90 9.18 -24.02
CA ILE A 519 4.50 10.11 -23.04
C ILE A 519 5.99 10.31 -23.32
N LYS A 520 6.71 9.23 -23.68
CA LYS A 520 8.13 9.29 -24.01
C LYS A 520 8.38 10.08 -25.29
N ALA A 521 7.52 9.95 -26.30
CA ALA A 521 7.63 10.74 -27.53
C ALA A 521 7.32 12.23 -27.28
N ILE A 522 6.30 12.54 -26.48
CA ILE A 522 5.94 13.92 -26.14
C ILE A 522 7.05 14.60 -25.34
N GLU A 523 7.61 13.90 -24.35
CA GLU A 523 8.74 14.43 -23.58
C GLU A 523 10.01 14.55 -24.45
N ALA A 524 10.24 13.63 -25.39
CA ALA A 524 11.34 13.74 -26.34
C ALA A 524 11.22 15.00 -27.21
N GLU A 525 10.04 15.28 -27.79
CA GLU A 525 9.78 16.53 -28.53
C GLU A 525 10.03 17.76 -27.64
N TYR A 526 9.60 17.71 -26.37
CA TYR A 526 9.81 18.80 -25.43
C TYR A 526 11.30 19.06 -25.13
N GLN A 527 12.10 18.02 -24.95
CA GLN A 527 13.55 18.16 -24.77
C GLN A 527 14.24 18.64 -26.06
N LEU A 528 13.84 18.14 -27.23
CA LEU A 528 14.35 18.62 -28.51
C LEU A 528 14.00 20.09 -28.74
N ALA A 529 12.82 20.55 -28.32
CA ALA A 529 12.48 21.98 -28.36
C ALA A 529 13.42 22.82 -27.48
N LYS A 530 13.76 22.34 -26.28
CA LYS A 530 14.73 23.02 -25.39
C LYS A 530 16.12 23.07 -26.02
N LEU A 531 16.59 21.96 -26.61
CA LEU A 531 17.87 21.90 -27.33
C LEU A 531 17.89 22.84 -28.54
N ALA A 532 16.80 22.91 -29.32
CA ALA A 532 16.67 23.86 -30.41
C ALA A 532 16.77 25.32 -29.93
N LEU A 533 16.22 25.64 -28.75
CA LEU A 533 16.38 26.96 -28.14
C LEU A 533 17.82 27.25 -27.69
N CYS A 534 18.55 26.24 -27.19
CA CYS A 534 19.98 26.39 -26.90
C CYS A 534 20.79 26.73 -28.15
N ASN A 535 20.33 26.25 -29.32
CA ASN A 535 20.92 26.52 -30.63
C ASN A 535 20.30 27.76 -31.33
N ASP A 536 19.60 28.61 -30.58
CA ASP A 536 18.91 29.82 -31.07
C ASP A 536 17.89 29.58 -32.21
N SER A 537 17.41 28.35 -32.37
CA SER A 537 16.46 27.93 -33.40
C SER A 537 15.02 27.92 -32.87
N ARG A 538 14.43 29.12 -32.73
CA ARG A 538 13.05 29.27 -32.23
C ARG A 538 12.00 28.58 -33.10
N GLN A 539 12.17 28.58 -34.42
CA GLN A 539 11.23 27.93 -35.33
C GLN A 539 11.22 26.41 -35.13
N GLN A 540 12.40 25.80 -35.06
CA GLN A 540 12.51 24.36 -34.81
C GLN A 540 11.96 23.98 -33.43
N ALA A 541 12.17 24.83 -32.42
CA ALA A 541 11.55 24.63 -31.10
C ALA A 541 10.02 24.65 -31.19
N LEU A 542 9.44 25.56 -31.98
CA LEU A 542 8.00 25.62 -32.21
C LEU A 542 7.48 24.38 -32.94
N ASP A 543 8.21 23.90 -33.95
CA ASP A 543 7.83 22.71 -34.75
C ASP A 543 7.75 21.46 -33.86
N HIS A 544 8.76 21.24 -33.01
CA HIS A 544 8.76 20.15 -32.02
C HIS A 544 7.56 20.24 -31.05
N LEU A 545 7.26 21.43 -30.55
CA LEU A 545 6.13 21.61 -29.63
C LEU A 545 4.77 21.41 -30.32
N GLN A 546 4.64 21.77 -31.59
CA GLN A 546 3.45 21.49 -32.39
C GLN A 546 3.29 19.98 -32.61
N ALA A 547 4.39 19.26 -32.92
CA ALA A 547 4.38 17.81 -33.03
C ALA A 547 3.99 17.13 -31.71
N ALA A 548 4.54 17.59 -30.58
CA ALA A 548 4.17 17.13 -29.24
C ALA A 548 2.67 17.30 -28.97
N LYS A 549 2.13 18.49 -29.30
CA LYS A 549 0.70 18.79 -29.16
C LYS A 549 -0.17 17.86 -30.01
N GLN A 550 0.24 17.58 -31.26
CA GLN A 550 -0.48 16.66 -32.13
C GLN A 550 -0.49 15.24 -31.56
N ARG A 551 0.64 14.77 -31.03
CA ARG A 551 0.74 13.45 -30.38
C ARG A 551 -0.22 13.33 -29.19
N ILE A 552 -0.37 14.36 -28.36
CA ILE A 552 -1.33 14.38 -27.24
C ILE A 552 -2.78 14.20 -27.73
N PHE A 553 -3.16 14.86 -28.83
CA PHE A 553 -4.51 14.69 -29.39
C PHE A 553 -4.72 13.27 -29.92
N THR A 554 -3.75 12.73 -30.65
CA THR A 554 -3.81 11.34 -31.13
C THR A 554 -3.91 10.36 -29.96
N SER A 555 -3.08 10.50 -28.93
CA SER A 555 -3.13 9.64 -27.74
C SER A 555 -4.46 9.75 -26.99
N THR A 556 -5.06 10.95 -26.94
CA THR A 556 -6.41 11.15 -26.36
C THR A 556 -7.47 10.35 -27.11
N GLN A 557 -7.42 10.33 -28.44
CA GLN A 557 -8.39 9.58 -29.25
C GLN A 557 -8.23 8.07 -29.05
N VAL A 558 -7.00 7.57 -29.00
CA VAL A 558 -6.79 6.12 -28.77
C VAL A 558 -7.15 5.74 -27.33
N PHE A 559 -6.87 6.60 -26.34
CA PHE A 559 -7.34 6.41 -24.97
C PHE A 559 -8.87 6.34 -24.89
N GLN A 560 -9.56 7.26 -25.56
CA GLN A 560 -11.03 7.22 -25.66
C GLN A 560 -11.50 5.88 -26.24
N HIS A 561 -10.87 5.39 -27.31
CA HIS A 561 -11.19 4.08 -27.87
C HIS A 561 -10.94 2.93 -26.87
N CYS A 562 -9.88 2.97 -26.08
CA CYS A 562 -9.64 1.98 -25.02
C CYS A 562 -10.79 1.95 -24.00
N VAL A 563 -11.25 3.13 -23.54
CA VAL A 563 -12.36 3.27 -22.59
C VAL A 563 -13.69 2.82 -23.21
N GLU A 564 -13.96 3.18 -24.47
CA GLU A 564 -15.15 2.72 -25.20
C GLU A 564 -15.23 1.20 -25.34
N ASN A 565 -14.08 0.52 -25.30
CA ASN A 565 -13.97 -0.94 -25.31
C ASN A 565 -13.76 -1.55 -23.90
N GLN A 566 -14.01 -0.80 -22.83
CA GLN A 566 -13.91 -1.24 -21.42
C GLN A 566 -12.51 -1.77 -21.04
N GLN A 567 -11.46 -1.35 -21.75
CA GLN A 567 -10.10 -1.80 -21.44
C GLN A 567 -9.57 -1.19 -20.14
N ASP A 568 -10.13 -0.06 -19.70
CA ASP A 568 -9.79 0.60 -18.44
C ASP A 568 -10.31 -0.15 -17.21
N GLU A 569 -11.33 -1.00 -17.34
CA GLU A 569 -11.77 -1.93 -16.29
C GLU A 569 -10.72 -3.04 -16.04
N ILE A 570 -9.90 -3.36 -17.04
CA ILE A 570 -8.79 -4.32 -16.93
C ILE A 570 -7.51 -3.59 -16.55
N ALA A 571 -7.25 -2.44 -17.16
CA ALA A 571 -6.01 -1.68 -17.03
C ALA A 571 -6.27 -0.31 -16.39
N GLU A 572 -6.56 -0.30 -15.09
CA GLU A 572 -6.86 0.92 -14.32
C GLU A 572 -5.77 1.99 -14.43
N PHE A 573 -4.51 1.58 -14.66
CA PHE A 573 -3.38 2.50 -14.82
C PHE A 573 -3.53 3.44 -16.03
N LEU A 574 -4.37 3.11 -17.03
CA LEU A 574 -4.60 3.95 -18.20
C LEU A 574 -5.02 5.38 -17.81
N TRP A 575 -5.84 5.53 -16.77
CA TRP A 575 -6.30 6.83 -16.27
C TRP A 575 -5.18 7.65 -15.64
N ASN A 576 -4.37 7.01 -14.79
CA ASN A 576 -3.22 7.65 -14.14
C ASN A 576 -2.22 8.17 -15.18
N GLU A 577 -1.92 7.34 -16.17
CA GLU A 577 -0.98 7.65 -17.22
C GLU A 577 -1.51 8.70 -18.21
N MET A 578 -2.82 8.72 -18.45
CA MET A 578 -3.45 9.78 -19.26
C MET A 578 -3.38 11.15 -18.57
N ALA A 579 -3.46 11.17 -17.23
CA ALA A 579 -3.23 12.40 -16.46
C ALA A 579 -1.79 12.93 -16.67
N ASP A 580 -0.79 12.05 -16.65
CA ASP A 580 0.62 12.40 -16.90
C ASP A 580 0.84 12.96 -18.31
N LEU A 581 0.16 12.39 -19.32
CA LEU A 581 0.15 12.90 -20.70
C LEU A 581 -0.38 14.34 -20.78
N TYR A 582 -1.50 14.65 -20.11
CA TYR A 582 -2.05 16.00 -20.10
C TYR A 582 -1.17 17.00 -19.35
N ASP A 583 -0.49 16.54 -18.30
CA ASP A 583 0.48 17.36 -17.57
C ASP A 583 1.70 17.71 -18.43
N ALA A 584 2.21 16.76 -19.21
CA ALA A 584 3.21 17.05 -20.24
C ALA A 584 2.67 18.05 -21.28
N GLY A 585 1.41 17.90 -21.69
CA GLY A 585 0.74 18.86 -22.58
C GLY A 585 0.65 20.28 -22.03
N ALA A 586 0.45 20.43 -20.72
CA ALA A 586 0.47 21.73 -20.06
C ALA A 586 1.86 22.40 -20.16
N LEU A 587 2.95 21.63 -20.00
CA LEU A 587 4.32 22.14 -20.16
C LEU A 587 4.61 22.56 -21.61
N VAL A 588 4.23 21.71 -22.56
CA VAL A 588 4.35 21.99 -24.00
C VAL A 588 3.65 23.30 -24.33
N ASN A 589 2.39 23.45 -23.93
CA ASN A 589 1.60 24.65 -24.23
C ASN A 589 2.16 25.92 -23.55
N LYS A 590 2.65 25.82 -22.31
CA LYS A 590 3.32 26.95 -21.63
C LYS A 590 4.54 27.43 -22.40
N LEU A 591 5.40 26.52 -22.85
CA LEU A 591 6.58 26.88 -23.64
C LEU A 591 6.18 27.47 -24.99
N MET A 592 5.20 26.89 -25.68
CA MET A 592 4.68 27.46 -26.94
C MET A 592 4.19 28.90 -26.77
N ILE A 593 3.45 29.20 -25.69
CA ILE A 593 2.98 30.56 -25.41
C ILE A 593 4.17 31.48 -25.11
N ALA A 594 5.12 31.01 -24.30
CA ALA A 594 6.29 31.81 -23.94
C ALA A 594 7.18 32.12 -25.15
N LEU A 595 7.25 31.24 -26.15
CA LEU A 595 7.97 31.49 -27.41
C LEU A 595 7.37 32.62 -28.24
N ARG A 596 6.10 32.99 -28.02
CA ARG A 596 5.50 34.18 -28.64
C ARG A 596 6.07 35.49 -28.09
N SER A 597 6.68 35.44 -26.91
CA SER A 597 7.37 36.59 -26.35
C SER A 597 8.79 36.69 -26.92
N GLU A 598 9.31 37.90 -27.13
CA GLU A 598 10.68 38.11 -27.62
C GLU A 598 11.77 37.80 -26.58
N LYS A 599 11.46 37.10 -25.49
CA LYS A 599 12.39 36.80 -24.40
C LYS A 599 13.62 36.00 -24.91
N PRO A 600 14.83 36.30 -24.40
CA PRO A 600 16.02 35.51 -24.71
C PRO A 600 15.87 34.03 -24.33
N ALA A 601 16.50 33.13 -25.10
CA ALA A 601 16.42 31.68 -24.90
C ALA A 601 16.77 31.24 -23.47
N GLY A 602 17.86 31.79 -22.90
CA GLY A 602 18.26 31.48 -21.52
C GLY A 602 17.20 31.84 -20.46
N LYS A 603 16.38 32.88 -20.69
CA LYS A 603 15.26 33.21 -19.79
C LYS A 603 14.11 32.21 -19.95
N LEU A 604 13.80 31.81 -21.17
CA LEU A 604 12.78 30.80 -21.44
C LEU A 604 13.15 29.45 -20.81
N LEU A 605 14.41 29.01 -20.96
CA LEU A 605 14.90 27.75 -20.40
C LEU A 605 14.84 27.73 -18.86
N ARG A 606 15.15 28.86 -18.19
CA ARG A 606 14.97 28.98 -16.74
C ARG A 606 13.49 28.85 -16.34
N GLN A 607 12.58 29.46 -17.09
CA GLN A 607 11.13 29.33 -16.85
C GLN A 607 10.64 27.88 -17.07
N CYS A 608 11.20 27.16 -18.03
CA CYS A 608 10.91 25.73 -18.21
C CYS A 608 11.27 24.94 -16.94
N GLY A 609 12.47 25.14 -16.39
CA GLY A 609 12.88 24.47 -15.15
C GLY A 609 11.93 24.74 -13.98
N GLU A 610 11.44 25.98 -13.84
CA GLU A 610 10.41 26.32 -12.85
C GLU A 610 9.09 25.59 -13.09
N TRP A 611 8.65 25.45 -14.35
CA TRP A 611 7.40 24.73 -14.65
C TRP A 611 7.53 23.23 -14.45
N GLU A 612 8.66 22.64 -14.82
CA GLU A 612 9.00 21.24 -14.61
C GLU A 612 9.00 20.90 -13.11
N HIS A 613 9.55 21.79 -12.28
CA HIS A 613 9.52 21.63 -10.82
C HIS A 613 8.09 21.71 -10.24
N ASN A 614 7.19 22.43 -10.90
CA ASN A 614 5.80 22.63 -10.50
C ASN A 614 4.79 21.74 -11.26
N LYS A 615 5.24 20.61 -11.86
CA LYS A 615 4.36 19.64 -12.54
C LYS A 615 3.36 19.08 -11.52
N ARG A 616 2.05 19.08 -11.85
CA ARG A 616 0.95 18.91 -10.88
C ARG A 616 0.73 17.46 -10.45
N PHE A 617 1.04 16.51 -11.31
CA PHE A 617 0.74 15.08 -11.12
C PHE A 617 1.99 14.20 -11.07
N GLY A 618 3.09 14.71 -10.51
CA GLY A 618 4.18 13.87 -10.02
C GLY A 618 3.79 12.99 -8.82
N LEU A 619 2.57 12.45 -8.78
CA LEU A 619 2.01 11.63 -7.70
C LEU A 619 2.88 10.40 -7.42
N PHE A 620 3.52 9.83 -8.45
CA PHE A 620 4.46 8.74 -8.27
C PHE A 620 5.73 9.15 -7.51
N ASN A 621 6.29 10.33 -7.81
CA ASN A 621 7.42 10.89 -7.06
C ASN A 621 7.01 11.35 -5.66
N LEU A 622 5.76 11.79 -5.47
CA LEU A 622 5.25 12.19 -4.17
C LEU A 622 4.98 10.98 -3.27
N VAL A 623 4.45 9.88 -3.83
CA VAL A 623 4.21 8.60 -3.12
C VAL A 623 5.52 7.85 -2.85
N GLU A 624 6.51 7.88 -3.76
CA GLU A 624 7.87 7.35 -3.51
C GLU A 624 8.64 8.20 -2.49
N LYS A 625 8.57 9.55 -2.57
CA LYS A 625 9.11 10.43 -1.52
C LYS A 625 8.40 10.19 -0.19
N TYR A 626 7.09 10.00 -0.19
CA TYR A 626 6.27 9.67 0.98
C TYR A 626 6.68 8.34 1.60
N ARG A 627 6.84 7.29 0.80
CA ARG A 627 7.28 5.96 1.26
C ARG A 627 8.71 5.96 1.80
N LYS A 628 9.56 6.91 1.37
CA LYS A 628 10.96 7.06 1.79
C LYS A 628 11.21 8.08 2.91
N SER A 629 10.26 8.96 3.21
CA SER A 629 10.42 10.01 4.23
C SER A 629 9.61 9.67 5.47
N GLY A 630 10.23 8.94 6.40
CA GLY A 630 9.70 8.79 7.76
C GLY A 630 9.83 10.06 8.60
N ASP A 631 9.61 11.25 8.02
CA ASP A 631 9.94 12.54 8.67
C ASP A 631 8.83 13.61 8.52
N LEU A 632 8.67 14.41 9.58
CA LEU A 632 7.57 15.35 9.89
C LEU A 632 7.54 16.65 9.05
N THR A 633 8.23 16.72 7.92
CA THR A 633 8.23 17.89 7.02
C THR A 633 6.98 17.99 6.12
N PHE A 634 5.86 17.40 6.55
CA PHE A 634 4.58 17.36 5.85
C PHE A 634 3.89 18.74 5.72
N GLN A 635 4.22 19.72 6.55
CA GLN A 635 3.52 21.03 6.54
C GLN A 635 3.88 21.95 5.37
N ALA A 636 5.12 21.93 4.87
CA ALA A 636 5.59 22.90 3.87
C ALA A 636 5.16 22.55 2.42
N ASP A 637 5.18 21.27 2.07
CA ASP A 637 4.82 20.83 0.71
C ASP A 637 3.30 20.73 0.53
N MET A 638 2.55 20.35 1.58
CA MET A 638 1.09 20.51 1.61
C MET A 638 0.68 21.98 1.57
N GLN A 639 1.47 22.88 2.19
CA GLN A 639 1.27 24.32 2.06
C GLN A 639 1.39 24.77 0.61
N LEU A 640 2.39 24.31 -0.15
CA LEU A 640 2.57 24.70 -1.55
C LEU A 640 1.46 24.17 -2.48
N ILE A 641 1.04 22.92 -2.30
CA ILE A 641 -0.08 22.33 -3.05
C ILE A 641 -1.39 23.06 -2.70
N ALA A 642 -1.69 23.21 -1.41
CA ALA A 642 -2.85 23.97 -0.94
C ALA A 642 -2.82 25.42 -1.47
N GLN A 643 -1.67 26.10 -1.46
CA GLN A 643 -1.50 27.46 -1.96
C GLN A 643 -1.84 27.58 -3.45
N SER A 644 -1.47 26.60 -4.28
CA SER A 644 -1.78 26.56 -5.72
C SER A 644 -3.29 26.42 -5.99
N TYR A 645 -3.98 25.57 -5.22
CA TYR A 645 -5.44 25.39 -5.31
C TYR A 645 -6.19 26.61 -4.78
N VAL A 646 -5.79 27.13 -3.62
CA VAL A 646 -6.33 28.35 -2.99
C VAL A 646 -6.24 29.54 -3.95
N ASN A 647 -5.08 29.77 -4.59
CA ASN A 647 -4.89 30.91 -5.49
C ASN A 647 -5.80 30.84 -6.73
N LYS A 648 -6.03 29.65 -7.29
CA LYS A 648 -6.94 29.47 -8.44
C LYS A 648 -8.41 29.63 -8.05
N LEU A 649 -8.80 29.11 -6.89
CA LEU A 649 -10.14 29.26 -6.35
C LEU A 649 -10.47 30.75 -6.10
N VAL A 650 -9.57 31.45 -5.41
CA VAL A 650 -9.69 32.88 -5.11
C VAL A 650 -9.78 33.71 -6.39
N SER A 651 -8.98 33.39 -7.42
CA SER A 651 -9.05 34.07 -8.71
C SER A 651 -10.42 33.90 -9.40
N LYS A 652 -11.03 32.71 -9.32
CA LYS A 652 -12.36 32.47 -9.90
C LYS A 652 -13.46 33.18 -9.12
N LEU A 653 -13.41 33.13 -7.79
CA LEU A 653 -14.40 33.80 -6.94
C LEU A 653 -14.34 35.33 -7.06
N SER A 654 -13.14 35.90 -7.24
CA SER A 654 -12.96 37.34 -7.47
C SER A 654 -13.46 37.85 -8.82
N GLN A 655 -13.84 36.95 -9.74
CA GLN A 655 -14.39 37.29 -11.06
C GLN A 655 -15.93 37.20 -11.10
N LEU A 656 -16.57 36.76 -10.01
CA LEU A 656 -18.04 36.78 -9.90
C LEU A 656 -18.49 38.22 -9.58
N GLU A 657 -19.43 38.77 -10.35
CA GLU A 657 -19.81 40.21 -10.30
C GLU A 657 -20.47 40.65 -8.99
N ALA A 658 -20.84 39.72 -8.11
CA ALA A 658 -21.06 39.94 -6.69
C ALA A 658 -21.17 38.57 -6.01
N PRO A 659 -20.13 38.01 -5.39
CA PRO A 659 -20.36 36.91 -4.46
C PRO A 659 -21.13 37.55 -3.29
N GLY A 660 -22.34 37.09 -3.01
CA GLY A 660 -22.99 37.51 -1.77
C GLY A 660 -22.25 36.91 -0.56
N THR A 661 -22.98 36.38 0.41
CA THR A 661 -22.36 35.94 1.67
C THR A 661 -21.50 34.68 1.45
N VAL A 662 -20.18 34.76 1.67
CA VAL A 662 -19.26 33.62 1.51
C VAL A 662 -19.06 32.89 2.83
N TYR A 663 -19.20 31.57 2.81
CA TYR A 663 -18.88 30.66 3.91
C TYR A 663 -17.79 29.67 3.49
N ILE A 664 -16.91 29.31 4.43
CA ILE A 664 -15.84 28.33 4.20
C ILE A 664 -16.09 27.10 5.05
N TRP A 665 -16.10 25.92 4.42
CA TRP A 665 -16.27 24.66 5.12
C TRP A 665 -14.96 24.14 5.73
N GLY A 666 -15.04 23.72 6.98
CA GLY A 666 -13.95 23.23 7.81
C GLY A 666 -13.20 24.36 8.54
N THR A 667 -12.56 24.02 9.65
CA THR A 667 -11.67 24.93 10.42
C THR A 667 -10.19 24.59 10.29
N GLY A 668 -9.85 23.64 9.42
CA GLY A 668 -8.49 23.16 9.22
C GLY A 668 -7.55 24.16 8.53
N VAL A 669 -6.30 23.75 8.34
CA VAL A 669 -5.23 24.58 7.76
C VAL A 669 -5.61 25.13 6.38
N VAL A 670 -6.19 24.29 5.52
CA VAL A 670 -6.62 24.71 4.17
C VAL A 670 -7.71 25.77 4.23
N ALA A 671 -8.74 25.58 5.06
CA ALA A 671 -9.84 26.54 5.22
C ALA A 671 -9.34 27.90 5.73
N THR A 672 -8.44 27.90 6.70
CA THR A 672 -7.82 29.12 7.25
C THR A 672 -6.98 29.86 6.19
N GLN A 673 -6.30 29.12 5.31
CA GLN A 673 -5.56 29.70 4.19
C GLN A 673 -6.48 30.28 3.11
N VAL A 674 -7.58 29.59 2.77
CA VAL A 674 -8.61 30.11 1.86
C VAL A 674 -9.18 31.43 2.41
N TYR A 675 -9.52 31.48 3.70
CA TYR A 675 -10.00 32.69 4.38
C TYR A 675 -9.01 33.84 4.27
N SER A 676 -7.74 33.59 4.60
CA SER A 676 -6.68 34.60 4.52
C SER A 676 -6.50 35.13 3.09
N ALA A 677 -6.56 34.25 2.10
CA ALA A 677 -6.39 34.62 0.70
C ALA A 677 -7.59 35.42 0.14
N LEU A 678 -8.81 35.05 0.49
CA LEU A 678 -10.04 35.78 0.14
C LEU A 678 -10.08 37.16 0.78
N SER A 679 -9.76 37.23 2.08
CA SER A 679 -9.70 38.49 2.83
C SER A 679 -8.69 39.48 2.23
N LYS A 680 -7.50 39.00 1.82
CA LYS A 680 -6.49 39.81 1.11
C LYS A 680 -6.95 40.35 -0.24
N LYS A 681 -7.97 39.73 -0.84
CA LYS A 681 -8.58 40.15 -2.11
C LYS A 681 -9.86 40.94 -1.93
N GLY A 682 -10.21 41.31 -0.70
CA GLY A 682 -11.39 42.11 -0.37
C GLY A 682 -12.71 41.33 -0.41
N VAL A 683 -12.67 40.00 -0.44
CA VAL A 683 -13.88 39.16 -0.36
C VAL A 683 -14.20 38.91 1.11
N SER A 684 -15.39 39.34 1.55
CA SER A 684 -15.85 39.16 2.92
C SER A 684 -16.35 37.74 3.15
N VAL A 685 -15.76 37.04 4.13
CA VAL A 685 -16.21 35.72 4.59
C VAL A 685 -17.01 35.91 5.87
N ALA A 686 -18.25 35.42 5.91
CA ALA A 686 -19.17 35.66 7.01
C ALA A 686 -18.97 34.70 8.19
N ALA A 687 -18.71 33.42 7.90
CA ALA A 687 -18.39 32.42 8.92
C ALA A 687 -17.64 31.23 8.32
N PHE A 688 -17.00 30.46 9.18
CA PHE A 688 -16.66 29.08 8.87
C PHE A 688 -17.84 28.17 9.20
N ILE A 689 -17.96 27.05 8.48
CA ILE A 689 -18.93 26.00 8.77
C ILE A 689 -18.15 24.77 9.18
N ASP A 690 -18.37 24.27 10.39
CA ASP A 690 -17.71 23.07 10.90
C ASP A 690 -18.76 22.17 11.55
N SER A 691 -18.78 20.89 11.19
CA SER A 691 -19.76 19.94 11.75
C SER A 691 -19.59 19.75 13.26
N GLN A 692 -18.44 20.12 13.83
CA GLN A 692 -18.15 20.07 15.26
C GLN A 692 -18.02 21.46 15.90
N ALA A 693 -18.54 22.52 15.26
CA ALA A 693 -18.48 23.87 15.82
C ALA A 693 -19.14 23.94 17.21
N ARG A 694 -18.47 24.52 18.20
CA ARG A 694 -19.04 24.78 19.53
C ARG A 694 -19.83 26.09 19.50
N THR A 695 -20.88 26.19 20.31
CA THR A 695 -21.67 27.42 20.43
C THR A 695 -20.77 28.62 20.79
N GLY A 696 -20.79 29.66 19.96
CA GLY A 696 -19.97 30.86 20.13
C GLY A 696 -18.51 30.73 19.68
N GLN A 697 -18.13 29.64 19.02
CA GLN A 697 -16.78 29.47 18.47
C GLN A 697 -16.48 30.52 17.40
N THR A 698 -15.26 31.04 17.41
CA THR A 698 -14.75 31.96 16.39
C THR A 698 -13.41 31.48 15.88
N LEU A 699 -13.17 31.65 14.58
CA LEU A 699 -11.87 31.41 13.95
C LEU A 699 -11.49 32.66 13.15
N SER A 700 -10.30 33.20 13.39
CA SER A 700 -9.85 34.46 12.77
C SER A 700 -10.85 35.63 12.96
N ASN A 701 -11.47 35.73 14.15
CA ASN A 701 -12.44 36.75 14.55
C ASN A 701 -13.78 36.75 13.77
N ILE A 702 -14.07 35.70 13.00
CA ILE A 702 -15.39 35.45 12.43
C ILE A 702 -16.00 34.20 13.05
N PRO A 703 -17.34 34.10 13.16
CA PRO A 703 -17.98 32.95 13.79
C PRO A 703 -17.68 31.64 13.05
N VAL A 704 -17.72 30.53 13.79
CA VAL A 704 -17.77 29.17 13.25
C VAL A 704 -19.13 28.61 13.63
N TYR A 705 -19.94 28.28 12.64
CA TYR A 705 -21.27 27.70 12.85
C TYR A 705 -21.27 26.21 12.56
N THR A 706 -22.17 25.50 13.23
CA THR A 706 -22.62 24.22 12.71
C THR A 706 -23.47 24.48 11.47
N ILE A 707 -23.66 23.46 10.63
CA ILE A 707 -24.54 23.56 9.46
C ILE A 707 -25.95 24.01 9.87
N ALA A 708 -26.46 23.45 10.97
CA ALA A 708 -27.79 23.73 11.47
C ALA A 708 -27.94 25.17 12.00
N ASP A 709 -26.87 25.73 12.57
CA ASP A 709 -26.85 27.08 13.14
C ASP A 709 -26.39 28.15 12.14
N THR A 710 -26.01 27.75 10.91
CA THR A 710 -25.55 28.70 9.91
C THR A 710 -26.75 29.54 9.44
N PRO A 711 -26.70 30.88 9.56
CA PRO A 711 -27.75 31.76 9.06
C PRO A 711 -27.67 31.84 7.53
N ILE A 712 -28.17 30.82 6.86
CA ILE A 712 -28.12 30.71 5.40
C ILE A 712 -29.24 31.56 4.80
N ALA A 713 -28.87 32.66 4.13
CA ALA A 713 -29.80 33.47 3.35
C ALA A 713 -29.93 32.88 1.93
N GLN A 714 -31.16 32.57 1.51
CA GLN A 714 -31.45 31.91 0.24
C GLN A 714 -31.48 32.93 -0.92
N ARG A 715 -30.32 33.14 -1.56
CA ARG A 715 -30.13 33.31 -3.03
C ARG A 715 -28.72 33.76 -3.42
N ASP A 716 -28.01 34.48 -2.56
CA ASP A 716 -26.67 35.03 -2.86
C ASP A 716 -25.54 34.41 -2.00
N THR A 717 -25.74 33.20 -1.47
CA THR A 717 -24.76 32.54 -0.58
C THR A 717 -23.85 31.59 -1.37
N VAL A 718 -22.53 31.70 -1.16
CA VAL A 718 -21.52 30.80 -1.75
C VAL A 718 -20.82 30.01 -0.64
N ILE A 719 -20.80 28.68 -0.74
CA ILE A 719 -20.12 27.79 0.21
C ILE A 719 -18.91 27.14 -0.47
N LEU A 720 -17.74 27.28 0.14
CA LEU A 720 -16.49 26.66 -0.34
C LEU A 720 -16.24 25.37 0.44
N THR A 721 -16.25 24.21 -0.23
CA THR A 721 -16.17 22.89 0.42
C THR A 721 -15.29 21.89 -0.35
N SER A 722 -14.85 20.79 0.24
CA SER A 722 -13.99 19.79 -0.43
C SER A 722 -14.78 18.69 -1.15
N VAL A 723 -14.23 18.09 -2.21
CA VAL A 723 -14.90 17.03 -2.99
C VAL A 723 -15.23 15.81 -2.13
N GLY A 724 -14.36 15.44 -1.18
CA GLY A 724 -14.59 14.29 -0.28
C GLY A 724 -15.75 14.46 0.71
N SER A 725 -16.24 15.69 0.92
CA SER A 725 -17.35 15.99 1.85
C SER A 725 -18.67 16.39 1.14
N SER A 726 -18.69 16.32 -0.20
CA SER A 726 -19.76 16.86 -1.06
C SER A 726 -21.06 16.05 -1.06
N GLY A 727 -20.99 14.72 -1.10
CA GLY A 727 -22.15 13.89 -1.44
C GLY A 727 -23.26 13.84 -0.37
N VAL A 728 -22.92 13.94 0.91
CA VAL A 728 -23.88 13.76 2.02
C VAL A 728 -24.46 15.09 2.52
N LEU A 729 -23.78 16.22 2.27
CA LEU A 729 -24.06 17.49 2.97
C LEU A 729 -24.19 18.72 2.05
N ALA A 730 -23.54 18.74 0.88
CA ALA A 730 -23.68 19.87 -0.05
C ALA A 730 -24.94 19.76 -0.91
N LYS A 731 -25.35 18.53 -1.25
CA LYS A 731 -26.53 18.24 -2.06
C LYS A 731 -27.85 18.83 -1.51
N PRO A 732 -28.17 18.71 -0.19
CA PRO A 732 -29.39 19.34 0.36
C PRO A 732 -29.38 20.87 0.31
N LEU A 733 -28.19 21.51 0.28
CA LEU A 733 -28.05 22.97 0.18
C LEU A 733 -28.17 23.45 -1.27
N GLU A 734 -27.60 22.68 -2.21
CA GLU A 734 -27.78 22.92 -3.65
C GLU A 734 -29.25 22.76 -4.06
N GLU A 735 -29.96 21.77 -3.50
CA GLU A 735 -31.41 21.57 -3.67
C GLU A 735 -32.24 22.76 -3.15
N GLN A 736 -31.70 23.55 -2.22
CA GLN A 736 -32.27 24.82 -1.73
C GLN A 736 -31.84 26.04 -2.56
N GLY A 737 -31.12 25.84 -3.66
CA GLY A 737 -30.67 26.89 -4.59
C GLY A 737 -29.40 27.63 -4.16
N ILE A 738 -28.61 27.07 -3.23
CA ILE A 738 -27.34 27.66 -2.76
C ILE A 738 -26.20 27.18 -3.66
N GLN A 739 -25.26 28.08 -3.99
CA GLN A 739 -24.11 27.73 -4.82
C GLN A 739 -22.98 27.12 -3.97
N CYS A 740 -22.67 25.85 -4.21
CA CYS A 740 -21.52 25.16 -3.61
C CYS A 740 -20.36 25.11 -4.61
N VAL A 741 -19.16 25.49 -4.16
CA VAL A 741 -17.94 25.41 -4.97
C VAL A 741 -17.00 24.37 -4.35
N TYR A 742 -16.69 23.34 -5.12
CA TYR A 742 -15.89 22.19 -4.68
C TYR A 742 -14.40 22.39 -4.92
N LEU A 743 -13.63 22.20 -3.86
CA LEU A 743 -12.17 22.10 -3.82
C LEU A 743 -11.79 20.62 -4.00
N ALA A 744 -11.29 20.29 -5.19
CA ALA A 744 -10.74 18.96 -5.50
C ALA A 744 -9.38 18.75 -4.86
#